data_AF-A0A932IFK0-F1
#
_entry.id   AF-A0A932IFK0-F1
#
_cell.length_a   1.000
_cell.length_b   1.000
_cell.length_c   1.000
_cell.angle_alpha   90.00
_cell.angle_beta   90.00
_cell.angle_gamma   90.00
#
_symmetry.space_group_name_H-M   'P 1'
#
loop_
_entity.id
_entity.type
_entity.pdbx_description
1 polymer ?
#
loop_
_entity_poly.entity_id
_entity_poly.type
_entity_poly.pdbx_seq_one_letter_code
_entity_poly.pdbx_strand_id
1 'polypeptide(L)'
;MLSWQCSPSPNANATLNGEWLPDAETGVDTKINPKDADVDPASDATGTGEPDASDAVDAADDAGEDTYDGPACTTGSACKSYPGKTLCAVAIKQCVECLTEFNCKAGEDCVQFQCKSTTCTPGTTSCDGEFLATCKPDGTVATSKCPDSEPSCVGGTCKKCVPGTTYCAPAAAGGKSMEVLKCTADGNSASTLETCSGAASCINKKCAVCAPGTKTCNGDKAMACSTDGSALDLVEDCAAKGLTCLGGLCVNPCEGDIKSNTYVGCDFWAVDLDNAIDASGGQVYDAQHKQFAVVVSNSAPAPATVTASFGEKGSASYKSSSWTVASKGLQVIKLPDPSWKIPTQDQDGTNINNKVFRIQANQPIVAYQFNPLENYQVFSNDASLLLPTNSLGKQYYVLSRRQLGTLFRSYLTVVATMPGDTTVAVKVTAKTLAGPGVPALNAGQVGSYKLAQGQVLNIETNQEGADLTGSYVESDKPIVVFGGSEASNSPDTGNCIPKAGSSLKYCAGSSNSGFGQSCSSDAGCQSSCCADHLEEQMFPVNTLGMTYVGSRLQPRGKEKDSWRVLAVQDNTTFQITPSIGIAAPTLNKGAWMEFATDKDFVLTATKPVLLGQYMASSYATMPYEQASCTSAAQCLSKWGVNAKCESAGISVC
;
A
#
# COMPACT_ATOMS: atom_id res chain seq x y z
N MET A 1 4.55 0.97 -26.71
CA MET A 1 3.71 2.19 -26.71
C MET A 1 2.73 2.06 -27.86
N LEU A 2 1.47 1.77 -27.58
CA LEU A 2 0.37 1.84 -28.55
C LEU A 2 -0.52 3.01 -28.11
N SER A 3 -0.36 4.14 -28.80
CA SER A 3 -1.20 5.33 -28.63
C SER A 3 -2.52 5.14 -29.36
N TRP A 4 -3.63 5.16 -28.64
CA TRP A 4 -4.95 5.37 -29.25
C TRP A 4 -5.24 6.86 -29.22
N GLN A 5 -5.04 7.53 -30.37
CA GLN A 5 -5.52 8.88 -30.62
C GLN A 5 -6.97 8.79 -31.09
N CYS A 6 -7.91 9.25 -30.28
CA CYS A 6 -9.24 9.61 -30.78
C CYS A 6 -9.15 11.00 -31.43
N SER A 7 -9.32 11.07 -32.75
CA SER A 7 -9.53 12.35 -33.45
C SER A 7 -10.95 12.85 -33.21
N PRO A 8 -11.16 14.16 -32.93
CA PRO A 8 -12.48 14.73 -32.84
C PRO A 8 -13.03 14.98 -34.25
N SER A 9 -14.19 14.40 -34.58
CA SER A 9 -14.97 14.80 -35.75
C SER A 9 -15.74 16.10 -35.43
N PRO A 10 -15.65 17.15 -36.27
CA PRO A 10 -16.49 18.33 -36.15
C PRO A 10 -17.82 18.08 -36.86
N ASN A 11 -18.92 18.41 -36.18
CA ASN A 11 -20.33 18.37 -36.62
C ASN A 11 -21.12 17.09 -36.26
N ALA A 12 -21.71 17.11 -35.07
CA ALA A 12 -23.05 16.58 -34.86
C ALA A 12 -23.73 17.34 -33.72
N ASN A 13 -24.55 18.31 -34.11
CA ASN A 13 -25.53 18.96 -33.24
C ASN A 13 -26.62 17.90 -32.96
N ALA A 14 -26.53 17.18 -31.85
CA ALA A 14 -27.56 16.24 -31.42
C ALA A 14 -27.96 16.56 -29.98
N THR A 15 -29.08 17.24 -29.85
CA THR A 15 -29.87 17.36 -28.63
C THR A 15 -30.19 15.97 -28.08
N LEU A 16 -29.59 15.60 -26.95
CA LEU A 16 -29.97 14.41 -26.20
C LEU A 16 -31.22 14.73 -25.38
N ASN A 17 -32.39 14.51 -25.98
CA ASN A 17 -33.60 14.16 -25.24
C ASN A 17 -33.37 12.77 -24.63
N GLY A 18 -33.79 12.61 -23.38
CA GLY A 18 -33.63 11.37 -22.63
C GLY A 18 -34.31 10.20 -23.33
N GLU A 19 -33.51 9.20 -23.69
CA GLU A 19 -33.99 7.83 -23.88
C GLU A 19 -33.03 6.88 -23.14
N TRP A 20 -33.68 6.03 -22.37
CA TRP A 20 -33.20 4.97 -21.49
C TRP A 20 -32.21 4.03 -22.19
N LEU A 21 -31.12 3.68 -21.50
CA LEU A 21 -30.34 2.48 -21.84
C LEU A 21 -31.14 1.26 -21.35
N PRO A 22 -31.47 0.29 -22.22
CA PRO A 22 -32.31 -0.84 -21.85
C PRO A 22 -31.56 -1.89 -21.02
N ASP A 23 -32.32 -2.48 -20.10
CA ASP A 23 -32.02 -3.59 -19.20
C ASP A 23 -31.35 -4.79 -19.90
N ALA A 24 -30.35 -5.38 -19.24
CA ALA A 24 -29.75 -6.64 -19.64
C ALA A 24 -30.46 -7.83 -18.97
N GLU A 25 -31.67 -8.13 -19.42
CA GLU A 25 -32.32 -9.43 -19.23
C GLU A 25 -32.88 -9.94 -20.56
N THR A 26 -32.25 -10.99 -21.10
CA THR A 26 -32.84 -12.17 -21.77
C THR A 26 -31.82 -12.78 -22.73
N GLY A 27 -31.46 -14.04 -22.48
CA GLY A 27 -30.50 -14.78 -23.27
C GLY A 27 -31.01 -15.28 -24.62
N VAL A 28 -30.03 -15.72 -25.40
CA VAL A 28 -30.08 -16.74 -26.47
C VAL A 28 -30.88 -16.40 -27.73
N ASP A 29 -30.18 -16.19 -28.85
CA ASP A 29 -30.25 -17.09 -30.03
C ASP A 29 -29.10 -16.79 -31.00
N THR A 30 -28.27 -17.79 -31.31
CA THR A 30 -28.05 -18.22 -32.70
C THR A 30 -27.31 -19.56 -32.72
N LYS A 31 -28.06 -20.56 -33.16
CA LYS A 31 -27.62 -21.87 -33.66
C LYS A 31 -26.43 -21.79 -34.62
N ILE A 32 -25.40 -22.61 -34.40
CA ILE A 32 -24.68 -23.31 -35.48
C ILE A 32 -24.41 -24.76 -35.01
N ASN A 33 -24.82 -25.71 -35.85
CA ASN A 33 -24.76 -27.17 -35.68
C ASN A 33 -23.35 -27.71 -36.03
N PRO A 34 -22.90 -28.85 -35.44
CA PRO A 34 -21.54 -29.36 -35.48
C PRO A 34 -21.33 -30.31 -36.67
N LYS A 35 -20.07 -30.53 -37.07
CA LYS A 35 -19.62 -31.80 -37.67
C LYS A 35 -18.10 -31.88 -37.83
N ASP A 36 -17.62 -33.09 -37.53
CA ASP A 36 -16.40 -33.77 -37.95
C ASP A 36 -15.07 -33.34 -37.27
N ALA A 37 -14.21 -34.22 -36.77
CA ALA A 37 -14.24 -35.67 -36.60
C ALA A 37 -13.08 -36.09 -35.67
N ASP A 38 -13.20 -37.32 -35.16
CA ASP A 38 -12.29 -38.11 -34.32
C ASP A 38 -10.79 -38.08 -34.70
N VAL A 39 -9.92 -38.42 -33.73
CA VAL A 39 -9.08 -39.66 -33.70
C VAL A 39 -8.21 -39.66 -32.43
N ASP A 40 -8.42 -40.65 -31.56
CA ASP A 40 -7.45 -41.29 -30.62
C ASP A 40 -7.00 -42.62 -31.31
N PRO A 41 -5.96 -43.42 -30.93
CA PRO A 41 -5.26 -43.45 -29.63
C PRO A 41 -3.75 -43.87 -29.59
N ALA A 42 -3.23 -43.88 -28.34
CA ALA A 42 -2.26 -44.81 -27.74
C ALA A 42 -0.73 -44.66 -28.02
N SER A 43 0.09 -44.55 -26.97
CA SER A 43 0.72 -45.71 -26.28
C SER A 43 1.92 -45.34 -25.37
N ASP A 44 1.97 -46.04 -24.22
CA ASP A 44 3.08 -46.39 -23.33
C ASP A 44 4.48 -45.75 -23.45
N ALA A 45 5.02 -45.31 -22.29
CA ALA A 45 6.26 -45.86 -21.75
C ALA A 45 6.46 -45.50 -20.27
N THR A 46 6.71 -46.54 -19.48
CA THR A 46 7.13 -46.58 -18.08
C THR A 46 8.59 -46.17 -17.93
N GLY A 47 8.99 -45.63 -16.78
CA GLY A 47 10.41 -45.39 -16.48
C GLY A 47 10.69 -44.63 -15.19
N THR A 48 10.82 -45.38 -14.11
CA THR A 48 11.25 -45.00 -12.75
C THR A 48 12.71 -44.54 -12.68
N GLY A 49 13.06 -43.60 -11.80
CA GLY A 49 14.43 -43.46 -11.27
C GLY A 49 14.83 -42.05 -10.79
N GLU A 50 14.75 -41.83 -9.49
CA GLU A 50 15.52 -40.85 -8.70
C GLU A 50 16.24 -41.66 -7.58
N PRO A 51 17.18 -41.11 -6.81
CA PRO A 51 17.98 -39.88 -7.00
C PRO A 51 19.49 -40.13 -6.75
N ASP A 52 20.35 -39.15 -7.03
CA ASP A 52 21.59 -39.04 -6.26
C ASP A 52 22.03 -37.58 -6.07
N ALA A 53 22.44 -37.31 -4.84
CA ALA A 53 22.88 -36.03 -4.32
C ALA A 53 24.40 -36.02 -4.20
N SER A 54 25.06 -34.91 -4.52
CA SER A 54 26.29 -34.49 -3.84
C SER A 54 26.83 -33.14 -4.33
N ASP A 55 27.35 -32.41 -3.34
CA ASP A 55 28.47 -31.47 -3.41
C ASP A 55 28.18 -29.98 -3.61
N ALA A 56 28.02 -29.35 -2.44
CA ALA A 56 28.39 -27.98 -2.15
C ALA A 56 29.91 -27.83 -2.03
N VAL A 57 30.51 -26.82 -2.67
CA VAL A 57 31.65 -26.08 -2.10
C VAL A 57 31.74 -24.66 -2.68
N ASP A 58 32.11 -23.73 -1.79
CA ASP A 58 32.80 -22.46 -1.98
C ASP A 58 32.04 -21.19 -2.39
N ALA A 59 31.55 -20.52 -1.33
CA ALA A 59 31.51 -19.08 -1.23
C ALA A 59 32.88 -18.54 -0.77
N ALA A 60 33.52 -17.70 -1.59
CA ALA A 60 34.54 -16.76 -1.16
C ALA A 60 34.66 -15.65 -2.19
N ASP A 61 34.25 -14.43 -1.82
CA ASP A 61 34.87 -13.18 -2.26
C ASP A 61 34.33 -12.07 -1.35
N ASP A 62 35.01 -11.90 -0.23
CA ASP A 62 34.78 -10.85 0.75
C ASP A 62 35.56 -9.59 0.35
N ALA A 63 34.94 -8.45 0.63
CA ALA A 63 35.47 -7.13 0.38
C ALA A 63 36.65 -6.83 1.32
N GLY A 64 37.62 -6.05 0.85
CA GLY A 64 38.79 -5.67 1.64
C GLY A 64 38.42 -4.86 2.89
N GLU A 65 38.64 -5.44 4.06
CA GLU A 65 38.68 -4.71 5.33
C GLU A 65 40.06 -4.05 5.53
N ASP A 66 40.05 -2.74 5.81
CA ASP A 66 41.21 -1.99 6.30
C ASP A 66 41.70 -2.60 7.63
N THR A 67 42.79 -3.37 7.57
CA THR A 67 43.35 -4.05 8.75
C THR A 67 44.22 -3.09 9.57
N TYR A 68 43.90 -2.94 10.85
CA TYR A 68 44.72 -2.25 11.84
C TYR A 68 46.00 -3.07 12.12
N ASP A 69 47.18 -2.45 12.02
CA ASP A 69 48.47 -3.12 12.28
C ASP A 69 49.01 -2.74 13.68
N GLY A 70 48.66 -3.54 14.67
CA GLY A 70 49.04 -3.36 16.07
C GLY A 70 49.75 -4.60 16.66
N PRO A 71 50.63 -4.43 17.67
CA PRO A 71 51.27 -5.57 18.34
C PRO A 71 50.24 -6.54 18.91
N ALA A 72 50.44 -7.84 18.75
CA ALA A 72 49.48 -8.84 19.22
C ALA A 72 49.33 -8.85 20.75
N CYS A 73 48.12 -9.09 21.24
CA CYS A 73 47.81 -9.19 22.65
C CYS A 73 46.70 -10.19 22.95
N THR A 74 46.73 -10.74 24.15
CA THR A 74 45.67 -11.60 24.70
C THR A 74 45.05 -11.02 25.97
N THR A 75 45.74 -10.11 26.64
CA THR A 75 45.31 -9.43 27.88
C THR A 75 45.84 -8.00 27.90
N GLY A 76 45.17 -7.08 28.60
CA GLY A 76 45.62 -5.68 28.73
C GLY A 76 47.03 -5.53 29.33
N SER A 77 47.48 -6.49 30.13
CA SER A 77 48.85 -6.55 30.66
C SER A 77 49.92 -6.67 29.58
N ALA A 78 49.62 -7.34 28.46
CA ALA A 78 50.56 -7.51 27.35
C ALA A 78 50.85 -6.20 26.59
N CYS A 79 49.99 -5.19 26.76
CA CYS A 79 50.08 -3.93 26.04
C CYS A 79 50.81 -2.81 26.81
N LYS A 80 51.12 -3.02 28.09
CA LYS A 80 51.74 -2.01 28.96
C LYS A 80 53.15 -1.57 28.50
N SER A 81 53.82 -2.41 27.72
CA SER A 81 55.16 -2.12 27.18
C SER A 81 55.15 -1.25 25.92
N TYR A 82 53.99 -0.97 25.33
CA TYR A 82 53.88 -0.18 24.09
C TYR A 82 53.42 1.25 24.40
N PRO A 83 54.29 2.26 24.24
CA PRO A 83 53.93 3.66 24.45
C PRO A 83 52.75 4.06 23.55
N GLY A 84 51.67 4.58 24.15
CA GLY A 84 50.48 5.03 23.42
C GLY A 84 49.45 3.93 23.10
N LYS A 85 49.80 2.64 23.16
CA LYS A 85 48.91 1.50 22.84
C LYS A 85 48.73 0.56 24.02
N THR A 86 48.17 1.06 25.12
CA THR A 86 48.15 0.34 26.42
C THR A 86 46.95 -0.58 26.62
N LEU A 87 46.01 -0.62 25.67
CA LEU A 87 44.76 -1.38 25.76
C LEU A 87 44.82 -2.59 24.83
N CYS A 88 44.25 -3.72 25.23
CA CYS A 88 44.14 -4.89 24.37
C CYS A 88 42.72 -5.01 23.82
N ALA A 89 42.57 -4.83 22.50
CA ALA A 89 41.30 -5.08 21.82
C ALA A 89 41.14 -6.58 21.57
N VAL A 90 40.54 -7.28 22.54
CA VAL A 90 40.43 -8.76 22.52
C VAL A 90 39.72 -9.33 21.29
N ALA A 91 38.84 -8.55 20.66
CA ALA A 91 38.14 -8.93 19.44
C ALA A 91 39.08 -9.08 18.23
N ILE A 92 40.09 -8.21 18.13
CA ILE A 92 41.09 -8.22 17.04
C ILE A 92 42.48 -8.70 17.51
N LYS A 93 42.63 -9.03 18.80
CA LYS A 93 43.85 -9.53 19.44
C LYS A 93 45.07 -8.62 19.26
N GLN A 94 44.87 -7.31 19.27
CA GLN A 94 45.93 -6.31 19.07
C GLN A 94 45.90 -5.22 20.14
N CYS A 95 47.09 -4.69 20.44
CA CYS A 95 47.27 -3.54 21.31
C CYS A 95 46.86 -2.26 20.58
N VAL A 96 45.97 -1.51 21.20
CA VAL A 96 45.31 -0.32 20.65
C VAL A 96 45.44 0.87 21.58
N GLU A 97 45.20 2.06 21.05
CA GLU A 97 45.26 3.32 21.80
C GLU A 97 43.97 3.55 22.60
N CYS A 98 42.83 3.20 22.01
CA CYS A 98 41.51 3.40 22.60
C CYS A 98 40.55 2.26 22.28
N LEU A 99 39.58 2.05 23.16
CA LEU A 99 38.40 1.21 22.92
C LEU A 99 37.13 2.05 22.86
N THR A 100 37.13 3.18 23.56
CA THR A 100 36.07 4.20 23.55
C THR A 100 36.69 5.61 23.61
N GLU A 101 35.90 6.64 23.32
CA GLU A 101 36.28 8.06 23.40
C GLU A 101 36.90 8.45 24.76
N PHE A 102 36.48 7.79 25.85
CA PHE A 102 37.01 8.03 27.21
C PHE A 102 38.47 7.62 27.40
N ASN A 103 39.04 6.86 26.46
CA ASN A 103 40.46 6.51 26.47
C ASN A 103 41.34 7.58 25.80
N CYS A 104 40.73 8.58 25.16
CA CYS A 104 41.42 9.63 24.43
C CYS A 104 41.46 10.95 25.21
N LYS A 105 42.34 11.87 24.81
CA LYS A 105 42.43 13.17 25.46
C LYS A 105 41.23 14.04 25.07
N ALA A 106 40.94 15.06 25.87
CA ALA A 106 39.89 16.02 25.53
C ALA A 106 40.18 16.66 24.15
N GLY A 107 39.25 16.53 23.20
CA GLY A 107 39.43 16.95 21.80
C GLY A 107 39.88 15.84 20.84
N GLU A 108 39.77 14.58 21.23
CA GLU A 108 40.03 13.38 20.41
C GLU A 108 38.88 12.38 20.55
N ASP A 109 38.53 11.70 19.46
CA ASP A 109 37.58 10.59 19.42
C ASP A 109 38.30 9.28 19.12
N CYS A 110 37.72 8.18 19.59
CA CYS A 110 38.24 6.85 19.30
C CYS A 110 37.72 6.35 17.95
N VAL A 111 38.55 6.43 16.90
CA VAL A 111 38.19 6.00 15.54
C VAL A 111 39.15 4.89 15.11
N GLN A 112 38.58 3.71 14.80
CA GLN A 112 39.35 2.50 14.45
C GLN A 112 40.47 2.20 15.48
N PHE A 113 40.14 2.28 16.76
CA PHE A 113 41.03 1.99 17.89
C PHE A 113 42.28 2.91 18.03
N GLN A 114 42.25 4.07 17.37
CA GLN A 114 43.22 5.17 17.55
C GLN A 114 42.54 6.41 18.11
N CYS A 115 43.25 7.14 18.97
CA CYS A 115 42.79 8.45 19.40
C CYS A 115 43.09 9.47 18.31
N LYS A 116 42.05 9.88 17.58
CA LYS A 116 42.16 10.86 16.50
C LYS A 116 41.58 12.18 16.95
N SER A 117 42.28 13.28 16.67
CA SER A 117 41.78 14.62 16.99
C SER A 117 40.43 14.88 16.33
N THR A 118 39.48 15.44 17.10
CA THR A 118 38.18 15.89 16.59
C THR A 118 38.27 17.24 15.89
N THR A 119 39.42 17.90 15.97
CA THR A 119 39.71 19.10 15.19
C THR A 119 40.40 18.69 13.90
N CYS A 120 39.74 18.93 12.78
CA CYS A 120 40.35 18.83 11.47
C CYS A 120 41.28 20.04 11.23
N THR A 121 42.21 19.93 10.28
CA THR A 121 43.04 21.08 9.91
C THR A 121 42.22 22.04 9.04
N PRO A 122 42.01 23.31 9.44
CA PRO A 122 41.22 24.25 8.65
C PRO A 122 41.60 24.27 7.18
N GLY A 123 40.61 24.12 6.30
CA GLY A 123 40.79 24.12 4.84
C GLY A 123 41.09 22.76 4.20
N THR A 124 41.29 21.67 4.97
CA THR A 124 41.39 20.33 4.37
C THR A 124 40.02 19.80 3.95
N THR A 125 39.99 19.08 2.83
CA THR A 125 38.79 18.41 2.34
C THR A 125 38.94 16.89 2.41
N SER A 126 37.83 16.20 2.67
CA SER A 126 37.70 14.74 2.66
C SER A 126 36.33 14.36 2.12
N CYS A 127 36.10 13.06 1.91
CA CYS A 127 34.77 12.57 1.55
C CYS A 127 34.13 11.89 2.75
N ASP A 128 32.85 12.18 2.97
CA ASP A 128 31.98 11.49 3.91
C ASP A 128 30.83 10.89 3.10
N GLY A 129 31.02 9.65 2.63
CA GLY A 129 30.19 9.05 1.60
C GLY A 129 30.21 9.85 0.29
N GLU A 130 29.03 10.25 -0.19
CA GLU A 130 28.88 11.08 -1.41
C GLU A 130 29.07 12.59 -1.15
N PHE A 131 29.25 13.00 0.12
CA PHE A 131 29.34 14.40 0.50
C PHE A 131 30.80 14.86 0.60
N LEU A 132 31.06 16.08 0.13
CA LEU A 132 32.32 16.76 0.33
C LEU A 132 32.37 17.36 1.73
N ALA A 133 33.23 16.79 2.57
CA ALA A 133 33.52 17.28 3.91
C ALA A 133 34.66 18.30 3.84
N THR A 134 34.44 19.50 4.37
CA THR A 134 35.43 20.59 4.43
C THR A 134 35.64 21.02 5.87
N CYS A 135 36.89 21.10 6.29
CA CYS A 135 37.22 21.59 7.61
C CYS A 135 37.11 23.12 7.69
N LYS A 136 36.29 23.62 8.62
CA LYS A 136 36.12 25.05 8.88
C LYS A 136 37.28 25.64 9.70
N PRO A 137 37.45 26.98 9.69
CA PRO A 137 38.42 27.68 10.55
C PRO A 137 38.29 27.42 12.05
N ASP A 138 37.11 27.05 12.53
CA ASP A 138 36.83 26.72 13.93
C ASP A 138 37.16 25.26 14.30
N GLY A 139 37.72 24.48 13.35
CA GLY A 139 38.07 23.08 13.54
C GLY A 139 36.91 22.09 13.38
N THR A 140 35.70 22.57 13.03
CA THR A 140 34.53 21.72 12.78
C THR A 140 34.42 21.31 11.30
N VAL A 141 33.82 20.16 11.01
CA VAL A 141 33.61 19.68 9.63
C VAL A 141 32.26 20.17 9.10
N ALA A 142 32.25 20.74 7.89
CA ALA A 142 31.05 21.05 7.11
C ALA A 142 30.89 20.05 5.99
N THR A 143 29.75 19.39 5.86
CA THR A 143 29.43 18.55 4.70
C THR A 143 28.58 19.31 3.69
N SER A 144 28.89 19.13 2.42
CA SER A 144 28.13 19.70 1.30
C SER A 144 27.93 18.65 0.22
N LYS A 145 26.75 18.64 -0.42
CA LYS A 145 26.49 17.74 -1.54
C LYS A 145 27.36 18.18 -2.73
N CYS A 146 28.00 17.22 -3.38
CA CYS A 146 28.69 17.52 -4.63
C CYS A 146 27.70 18.03 -5.70
N PRO A 147 28.14 18.91 -6.63
CA PRO A 147 27.29 19.40 -7.71
C PRO A 147 26.75 18.26 -8.56
N ASP A 148 25.55 18.40 -9.13
CA ASP A 148 24.97 17.33 -9.96
C ASP A 148 25.79 17.04 -11.24
N SER A 149 26.69 17.95 -11.64
CA SER A 149 27.66 17.73 -12.72
C SER A 149 28.82 16.80 -12.32
N GLU A 150 29.11 16.69 -11.02
CA GLU A 150 30.21 15.93 -10.42
C GLU A 150 29.75 15.21 -9.15
N PRO A 151 28.79 14.28 -9.25
CA PRO A 151 28.04 13.79 -8.09
C PRO A 151 28.83 12.91 -7.12
N SER A 152 30.04 12.45 -7.47
CA SER A 152 30.80 11.48 -6.67
C SER A 152 31.96 12.16 -5.93
N CYS A 153 31.99 12.11 -4.59
CA CYS A 153 33.15 12.55 -3.83
C CYS A 153 34.23 11.45 -3.81
N VAL A 154 35.45 11.75 -4.29
CA VAL A 154 36.60 10.84 -4.20
C VAL A 154 37.84 11.60 -3.73
N GLY A 155 38.41 11.18 -2.59
CA GLY A 155 39.65 11.75 -2.06
C GLY A 155 39.53 13.25 -1.70
N GLY A 156 38.38 13.68 -1.20
CA GLY A 156 38.12 15.08 -0.83
C GLY A 156 37.89 16.03 -2.01
N THR A 157 37.54 15.50 -3.18
CA THR A 157 37.20 16.29 -4.37
C THR A 157 35.94 15.71 -5.03
N CYS A 158 35.03 16.57 -5.48
CA CYS A 158 33.90 16.14 -6.29
C CYS A 158 34.38 15.74 -7.68
N LYS A 159 33.88 14.62 -8.18
CA LYS A 159 34.25 14.02 -9.46
C LYS A 159 33.00 13.55 -10.19
N LYS A 160 33.12 13.42 -11.51
CA LYS A 160 32.01 12.98 -12.36
C LYS A 160 31.58 11.54 -12.05
N CYS A 161 32.52 10.69 -11.68
CA CYS A 161 32.30 9.29 -11.33
C CYS A 161 33.48 8.75 -10.50
N VAL A 162 33.29 7.59 -9.88
CA VAL A 162 34.37 6.91 -9.14
C VAL A 162 35.41 6.36 -10.12
N PRO A 163 36.71 6.75 -10.01
CA PRO A 163 37.75 6.36 -10.94
C PRO A 163 37.79 4.86 -11.27
N GLY A 164 37.89 4.55 -12.56
CA GLY A 164 38.03 3.17 -13.05
C GLY A 164 36.77 2.29 -12.95
N THR A 165 35.68 2.78 -12.37
CA THR A 165 34.46 1.99 -12.22
C THR A 165 33.58 2.01 -13.47
N THR A 166 32.81 0.95 -13.64
CA THR A 166 31.78 0.84 -14.67
C THR A 166 30.41 1.10 -14.04
N TYR A 167 29.57 1.89 -14.70
CA TYR A 167 28.24 2.25 -14.22
C TYR A 167 27.26 2.48 -15.38
N CYS A 168 25.97 2.47 -15.08
CA CYS A 168 24.93 2.73 -16.08
C CYS A 168 24.75 4.24 -16.28
N ALA A 169 24.69 4.68 -17.54
CA ALA A 169 24.39 6.07 -17.85
C ALA A 169 23.02 6.48 -17.27
N PRO A 170 22.83 7.75 -16.87
CA PRO A 170 21.52 8.26 -16.52
C PRO A 170 20.55 8.02 -17.69
N ALA A 171 19.37 7.46 -17.40
CA ALA A 171 18.34 7.31 -18.41
C ALA A 171 17.80 8.68 -18.83
N ALA A 172 17.45 8.84 -20.10
CA ALA A 172 16.64 9.97 -20.54
C ALA A 172 15.31 9.97 -19.77
N ALA A 173 14.71 11.14 -19.52
CA ALA A 173 13.48 11.26 -18.72
C ALA A 173 12.38 10.30 -19.22
N GLY A 174 12.00 9.33 -18.37
CA GLY A 174 11.00 8.29 -18.68
C GLY A 174 11.50 7.08 -19.47
N GLY A 175 12.80 6.97 -19.75
CA GLY A 175 13.42 5.88 -20.51
C GLY A 175 14.21 4.87 -19.67
N LYS A 176 14.76 3.85 -20.34
CA LYS A 176 15.76 2.94 -19.76
C LYS A 176 17.17 3.48 -19.97
N SER A 177 18.12 3.11 -19.12
CA SER A 177 19.53 3.37 -19.38
C SER A 177 20.00 2.49 -20.53
N MET A 178 20.57 3.08 -21.58
CA MET A 178 20.98 2.36 -22.80
C MET A 178 22.50 2.28 -22.96
N GLU A 179 23.27 2.80 -22.01
CA GLU A 179 24.72 2.86 -22.12
C GLU A 179 25.38 2.40 -20.82
N VAL A 180 26.38 1.54 -20.98
CA VAL A 180 27.35 1.20 -19.94
C VAL A 180 28.51 2.17 -20.09
N LEU A 181 28.80 2.95 -19.06
CA LEU A 181 29.90 3.91 -19.05
C LEU A 181 31.06 3.38 -18.21
N LYS A 182 32.30 3.64 -18.66
CA LYS A 182 33.51 3.42 -17.87
C LYS A 182 34.11 4.76 -17.47
N CYS A 183 34.32 4.93 -16.17
CA CYS A 183 34.95 6.12 -15.62
C CYS A 183 36.46 6.11 -15.93
N THR A 184 36.98 7.27 -16.30
CA THR A 184 38.41 7.48 -16.50
C THR A 184 39.19 7.31 -15.19
N ALA A 185 40.49 7.02 -15.30
CA ALA A 185 41.34 6.75 -14.13
C ALA A 185 41.51 7.96 -13.19
N ASP A 186 41.24 9.17 -13.69
CA ASP A 186 41.24 10.40 -12.88
C ASP A 186 39.87 10.74 -12.28
N GLY A 187 38.78 10.09 -12.73
CA GLY A 187 37.40 10.30 -12.28
C GLY A 187 36.68 11.48 -12.92
N ASN A 188 37.32 12.20 -13.85
CA ASN A 188 36.80 13.48 -14.35
C ASN A 188 35.87 13.32 -15.55
N SER A 189 35.97 12.20 -16.26
CA SER A 189 35.14 11.91 -17.42
C SER A 189 34.75 10.43 -17.48
N ALA A 190 33.73 10.12 -18.25
CA ALA A 190 33.34 8.75 -18.55
C ALA A 190 33.09 8.63 -20.05
N SER A 191 33.42 7.46 -20.59
CA SER A 191 33.20 7.10 -21.98
C SER A 191 32.27 5.90 -22.07
N THR A 192 31.46 5.85 -23.12
CA THR A 192 30.62 4.69 -23.43
C THR A 192 31.51 3.47 -23.66
N LEU A 193 31.36 2.47 -22.80
CA LEU A 193 31.98 1.16 -22.92
C LEU A 193 31.16 0.25 -23.84
N GLU A 194 29.83 0.31 -23.70
CA GLU A 194 28.88 -0.48 -24.48
C GLU A 194 27.54 0.27 -24.60
N THR A 195 26.91 0.21 -25.78
CA THR A 195 25.55 0.70 -26.00
C THR A 195 24.62 -0.50 -26.15
N CYS A 196 23.62 -0.58 -25.28
CA CYS A 196 22.64 -1.65 -25.28
C CYS A 196 21.70 -1.53 -26.48
N SER A 197 21.25 -2.67 -27.00
CA SER A 197 20.41 -2.72 -28.19
C SER A 197 19.20 -3.63 -28.01
N GLY A 198 18.17 -3.44 -28.83
CA GLY A 198 16.92 -4.21 -28.76
C GLY A 198 16.18 -4.02 -27.44
N ALA A 199 15.85 -5.13 -26.77
CA ALA A 199 15.15 -5.13 -25.49
C ALA A 199 16.07 -4.89 -24.28
N ALA A 200 17.39 -4.95 -24.48
CA ALA A 200 18.38 -4.83 -23.42
C ALA A 200 18.54 -3.38 -22.95
N SER A 201 18.86 -3.23 -21.66
CA SER A 201 19.20 -1.98 -21.02
C SER A 201 20.40 -2.18 -20.10
N CYS A 202 21.05 -1.11 -19.68
CA CYS A 202 22.11 -1.23 -18.69
C CYS A 202 21.49 -1.63 -17.34
N ILE A 203 21.77 -2.85 -16.91
CA ILE A 203 21.35 -3.43 -15.63
C ILE A 203 22.63 -3.97 -14.97
N ASN A 204 22.87 -3.63 -13.71
CA ASN A 204 24.06 -4.09 -12.97
C ASN A 204 25.39 -3.90 -13.74
N LYS A 205 25.56 -2.72 -14.38
CA LYS A 205 26.80 -2.31 -15.07
C LYS A 205 27.09 -3.08 -16.38
N LYS A 206 26.10 -3.78 -16.94
CA LYS A 206 26.20 -4.51 -18.22
C LYS A 206 24.90 -4.38 -19.01
N CYS A 207 24.96 -4.59 -20.33
CA CYS A 207 23.76 -4.68 -21.14
C CYS A 207 23.05 -6.02 -20.89
N ALA A 208 21.83 -5.97 -20.38
CA ALA A 208 21.02 -7.14 -20.09
C ALA A 208 19.53 -6.85 -20.32
N VAL A 209 18.76 -7.88 -20.67
CA VAL A 209 17.31 -7.79 -20.82
C VAL A 209 16.62 -7.78 -19.44
N CYS A 210 17.19 -8.49 -18.48
CA CYS A 210 16.72 -8.62 -17.11
C CYS A 210 17.90 -8.79 -16.15
N ALA A 211 17.68 -8.63 -14.84
CA ALA A 211 18.72 -8.91 -13.86
C ALA A 211 18.86 -10.43 -13.65
N PRO A 212 20.06 -11.02 -13.78
CA PRO A 212 20.24 -12.47 -13.66
C PRO A 212 19.58 -13.09 -12.43
N GLY A 213 18.91 -14.23 -12.61
CA GLY A 213 18.20 -14.94 -11.54
C GLY A 213 16.87 -14.32 -11.09
N THR A 214 16.49 -13.13 -11.59
CA THR A 214 15.17 -12.57 -11.27
C THR A 214 14.06 -13.41 -11.88
N LYS A 215 13.03 -13.71 -11.07
CA LYS A 215 11.86 -14.46 -11.48
C LYS A 215 10.71 -13.50 -11.81
N THR A 216 9.90 -13.85 -12.80
CA THR A 216 8.73 -13.08 -13.19
C THR A 216 7.67 -13.97 -13.82
N CYS A 217 6.45 -13.46 -14.02
CA CYS A 217 5.38 -14.19 -14.69
C CYS A 217 5.13 -13.61 -16.08
N ASN A 218 4.91 -14.49 -17.07
CA ASN A 218 4.36 -14.13 -18.36
C ASN A 218 3.03 -14.87 -18.56
N GLY A 219 1.93 -14.27 -18.08
CA GLY A 219 0.69 -15.00 -17.85
C GLY A 219 0.90 -16.08 -16.78
N ASP A 220 0.43 -17.31 -17.04
CA ASP A 220 0.60 -18.47 -16.14
C ASP A 220 1.94 -19.20 -16.35
N LYS A 221 2.92 -18.55 -16.98
CA LYS A 221 4.26 -19.11 -17.17
C LYS A 221 5.24 -18.46 -16.19
N ALA A 222 5.85 -19.29 -15.35
CA ALA A 222 6.94 -18.89 -14.47
C ALA A 222 8.21 -18.74 -15.31
N MET A 223 8.77 -17.53 -15.31
CA MET A 223 9.96 -17.15 -16.06
C MET A 223 11.10 -16.83 -15.10
N ALA A 224 12.33 -17.11 -15.49
CA ALA A 224 13.53 -16.67 -14.77
C ALA A 224 14.53 -16.05 -15.74
N CYS A 225 15.20 -14.99 -15.30
CA CYS A 225 16.28 -14.41 -16.04
C CYS A 225 17.48 -15.35 -16.05
N SER A 226 17.96 -15.68 -17.24
CA SER A 226 19.22 -16.37 -17.49
C SER A 226 20.38 -15.78 -16.66
N THR A 227 21.38 -16.61 -16.35
CA THR A 227 22.52 -16.23 -15.51
C THR A 227 23.38 -15.12 -16.13
N ASP A 228 23.35 -14.96 -17.45
CA ASP A 228 24.02 -13.89 -18.18
C ASP A 228 23.13 -12.66 -18.42
N GLY A 229 21.85 -12.72 -18.05
CA GLY A 229 20.89 -11.62 -18.19
C GLY A 229 20.40 -11.42 -19.63
N SER A 230 20.70 -12.34 -20.54
CA SER A 230 20.41 -12.20 -21.97
C SER A 230 18.93 -12.41 -22.31
N ALA A 231 18.23 -13.25 -21.54
CA ALA A 231 16.83 -13.61 -21.78
C ALA A 231 16.07 -13.97 -20.49
N LEU A 232 14.73 -13.88 -20.57
CA LEU A 232 13.79 -14.49 -19.63
C LEU A 232 13.41 -15.87 -20.15
N ASP A 233 13.92 -16.91 -19.50
CA ASP A 233 13.68 -18.29 -19.86
C ASP A 233 12.43 -18.83 -19.15
N LEU A 234 11.68 -19.69 -19.83
CA LEU A 234 10.57 -20.40 -19.23
C LEU A 234 11.12 -21.42 -18.23
N VAL A 235 10.76 -21.25 -16.96
CA VAL A 235 11.06 -22.22 -15.90
C VAL A 235 9.98 -23.29 -15.87
N GLU A 236 8.72 -22.86 -15.86
CA GLU A 236 7.59 -23.77 -15.65
C GLU A 236 6.29 -23.19 -16.23
N ASP A 237 5.45 -24.05 -16.81
CA ASP A 237 4.10 -23.70 -17.24
C ASP A 237 3.11 -24.08 -16.12
N CYS A 238 2.64 -23.08 -15.38
CA CYS A 238 1.77 -23.30 -14.23
C CYS A 238 0.38 -23.76 -14.66
N ALA A 239 -0.14 -23.23 -15.76
CA ALA A 239 -1.45 -23.60 -16.29
C ALA A 239 -1.50 -25.08 -16.68
N ALA A 240 -0.40 -25.63 -17.23
CA ALA A 240 -0.30 -27.06 -17.55
C ALA A 240 -0.42 -27.97 -16.30
N LYS A 241 -0.16 -27.43 -15.10
CA LYS A 241 -0.29 -28.12 -13.81
C LYS A 241 -1.56 -27.74 -13.03
N GLY A 242 -2.43 -26.91 -13.61
CA GLY A 242 -3.59 -26.35 -12.89
C GLY A 242 -3.20 -25.35 -11.79
N LEU A 243 -2.01 -24.75 -11.89
CA LEU A 243 -1.46 -23.76 -10.97
C LEU A 243 -1.50 -22.36 -11.61
N THR A 244 -1.30 -21.33 -10.80
CA THR A 244 -1.17 -19.93 -11.25
C THR A 244 0.26 -19.46 -11.07
N CYS A 245 0.78 -18.67 -12.01
CA CYS A 245 2.07 -18.02 -11.80
C CYS A 245 1.93 -16.79 -10.90
N LEU A 246 2.68 -16.76 -9.80
CA LEU A 246 2.81 -15.59 -8.93
C LEU A 246 4.29 -15.32 -8.63
N GLY A 247 4.79 -14.13 -8.96
CA GLY A 247 6.18 -13.75 -8.69
C GLY A 247 7.23 -14.63 -9.39
N GLY A 248 6.85 -15.28 -10.49
CA GLY A 248 7.66 -16.25 -11.22
C GLY A 248 7.78 -17.62 -10.56
N LEU A 249 6.78 -18.00 -9.74
CA LEU A 249 6.62 -19.32 -9.15
C LEU A 249 5.23 -19.86 -9.47
N CYS A 250 5.12 -21.17 -9.73
CA CYS A 250 3.84 -21.83 -9.84
C CYS A 250 3.30 -22.13 -8.44
N VAL A 251 2.18 -21.51 -8.09
CA VAL A 251 1.53 -21.68 -6.79
C VAL A 251 0.10 -22.18 -6.99
N ASN A 252 -0.40 -22.91 -5.99
CA ASN A 252 -1.81 -23.23 -5.90
C ASN A 252 -2.49 -22.19 -4.98
N PRO A 253 -3.15 -21.16 -5.52
CA PRO A 253 -3.77 -20.13 -4.69
C PRO A 253 -5.09 -20.62 -4.03
N CYS A 254 -5.57 -21.82 -4.36
CA CYS A 254 -6.67 -22.47 -3.64
C CYS A 254 -6.20 -23.35 -2.47
N GLU A 255 -4.94 -23.79 -2.48
CA GLU A 255 -4.35 -24.53 -1.37
C GLU A 255 -3.60 -23.58 -0.45
N GLY A 256 -3.50 -23.94 0.83
CA GLY A 256 -2.88 -23.14 1.87
C GLY A 256 -1.37 -23.07 1.76
N ASP A 257 -0.81 -22.85 0.57
CA ASP A 257 0.61 -22.57 0.43
C ASP A 257 0.88 -21.17 1.02
N ILE A 258 1.36 -21.20 2.27
CA ILE A 258 1.46 -20.16 3.31
C ILE A 258 2.23 -18.90 2.89
N LYS A 259 2.65 -18.77 1.62
CA LYS A 259 3.52 -17.68 1.15
C LYS A 259 3.12 -17.01 -0.16
N SER A 260 1.97 -17.34 -0.73
CA SER A 260 1.41 -16.50 -1.79
C SER A 260 0.65 -15.34 -1.16
N ASN A 261 1.36 -14.27 -0.76
CA ASN A 261 0.71 -13.02 -0.33
C ASN A 261 0.02 -12.40 -1.56
N THR A 262 -1.18 -12.88 -1.90
CA THR A 262 -1.92 -12.53 -3.10
C THR A 262 -3.39 -12.29 -2.80
N TYR A 263 -4.01 -11.40 -3.57
CA TYR A 263 -5.45 -11.18 -3.55
C TYR A 263 -6.21 -12.13 -4.50
N VAL A 264 -5.50 -13.06 -5.15
CA VAL A 264 -6.06 -14.12 -5.98
C VAL A 264 -6.20 -15.39 -5.14
N GLY A 265 -7.41 -15.94 -5.03
CA GLY A 265 -7.65 -17.14 -4.22
C GLY A 265 -9.04 -17.72 -4.42
N CYS A 266 -9.45 -18.62 -3.52
CA CYS A 266 -10.62 -19.49 -3.74
C CYS A 266 -11.60 -19.53 -2.56
N ASP A 267 -11.30 -18.85 -1.46
CA ASP A 267 -12.13 -18.77 -0.27
C ASP A 267 -12.02 -17.37 0.33
N PHE A 268 -13.13 -16.65 0.44
CA PHE A 268 -13.19 -15.27 0.89
C PHE A 268 -14.36 -15.09 1.86
N TRP A 269 -14.27 -14.06 2.71
CA TRP A 269 -15.32 -13.66 3.64
C TRP A 269 -15.67 -12.20 3.39
N ALA A 270 -16.94 -11.93 3.10
CA ALA A 270 -17.46 -10.61 2.78
C ALA A 270 -18.47 -10.17 3.83
N VAL A 271 -18.44 -8.90 4.21
CA VAL A 271 -19.29 -8.32 5.24
C VAL A 271 -19.99 -7.09 4.68
N ASP A 272 -21.30 -7.04 4.85
CA ASP A 272 -22.12 -5.88 4.55
C ASP A 272 -21.92 -4.85 5.69
N LEU A 273 -20.96 -3.94 5.53
CA LEU A 273 -20.47 -3.08 6.62
C LEU A 273 -21.42 -1.91 6.91
N ASP A 274 -21.24 -1.27 8.06
CA ASP A 274 -22.16 -0.23 8.55
C ASP A 274 -22.04 1.07 7.74
N ASN A 275 -23.13 1.50 7.14
CA ASN A 275 -23.23 2.57 6.15
C ASN A 275 -24.33 3.57 6.57
N ALA A 276 -24.27 4.76 5.98
CA ALA A 276 -25.07 5.89 6.41
C ALA A 276 -26.59 5.73 6.15
N ILE A 277 -27.37 6.16 7.13
CA ILE A 277 -28.77 6.57 6.96
C ILE A 277 -28.83 8.08 7.22
N ASP A 278 -29.03 8.87 6.17
CA ASP A 278 -29.11 10.33 6.26
C ASP A 278 -30.55 10.82 6.11
N ALA A 279 -31.05 11.53 7.13
CA ALA A 279 -32.36 12.17 7.12
C ALA A 279 -32.24 13.69 6.93
N SER A 280 -31.63 14.12 5.83
CA SER A 280 -31.40 15.52 5.49
C SER A 280 -32.47 16.10 4.55
N GLY A 281 -32.84 17.37 4.75
CA GLY A 281 -33.73 18.10 3.84
C GLY A 281 -35.18 17.59 3.78
N GLY A 282 -35.62 16.79 4.75
CA GLY A 282 -36.96 16.17 4.75
C GLY A 282 -37.08 14.92 3.88
N GLN A 283 -35.96 14.40 3.35
CA GLN A 283 -35.87 13.11 2.69
C GLN A 283 -34.97 12.16 3.51
N VAL A 284 -35.16 10.86 3.36
CA VAL A 284 -34.29 9.83 3.95
C VAL A 284 -33.53 9.13 2.83
N TYR A 285 -32.21 9.25 2.86
CA TYR A 285 -31.29 8.51 2.02
C TYR A 285 -30.73 7.37 2.86
N ASP A 286 -31.15 6.16 2.51
CA ASP A 286 -30.82 4.95 3.25
C ASP A 286 -29.87 4.12 2.40
N ALA A 287 -28.57 4.28 2.62
CA ALA A 287 -27.55 3.46 1.97
C ALA A 287 -27.39 2.11 2.67
N GLN A 288 -27.59 2.10 3.99
CA GLN A 288 -27.50 0.93 4.86
C GLN A 288 -28.31 -0.27 4.36
N HIS A 289 -29.56 -0.06 3.96
CA HIS A 289 -30.45 -1.18 3.59
C HIS A 289 -30.51 -1.43 2.08
N LYS A 290 -29.42 -1.16 1.37
CA LYS A 290 -29.35 -1.31 -0.09
C LYS A 290 -28.66 -2.61 -0.46
N GLN A 291 -28.74 -2.94 -1.75
CA GLN A 291 -28.23 -4.22 -2.22
C GLN A 291 -26.69 -4.24 -2.16
N PHE A 292 -26.16 -4.92 -1.15
CA PHE A 292 -24.77 -5.35 -1.09
C PHE A 292 -24.47 -6.34 -2.22
N ALA A 293 -23.23 -6.32 -2.70
CA ALA A 293 -22.79 -7.23 -3.75
C ALA A 293 -21.32 -7.60 -3.61
N VAL A 294 -20.98 -8.79 -4.09
CA VAL A 294 -19.60 -9.19 -4.36
C VAL A 294 -19.42 -9.29 -5.87
N VAL A 295 -18.42 -8.62 -6.40
CA VAL A 295 -18.01 -8.76 -7.80
C VAL A 295 -16.80 -9.67 -7.86
N VAL A 296 -16.90 -10.73 -8.65
CA VAL A 296 -15.83 -11.71 -8.84
C VAL A 296 -15.28 -11.64 -10.25
N SER A 297 -13.96 -11.69 -10.38
CA SER A 297 -13.25 -11.75 -11.65
C SER A 297 -12.49 -13.07 -11.76
N ASN A 298 -12.65 -13.74 -12.90
CA ASN A 298 -11.94 -14.96 -13.23
C ASN A 298 -10.88 -14.67 -14.30
N SER A 299 -9.62 -14.56 -13.90
CA SER A 299 -8.50 -14.38 -14.82
C SER A 299 -8.00 -15.70 -15.41
N ALA A 300 -8.52 -16.86 -15.01
CA ALA A 300 -8.09 -18.15 -15.54
C ALA A 300 -8.59 -18.37 -16.99
N PRO A 301 -7.90 -19.22 -17.78
CA PRO A 301 -8.34 -19.59 -19.12
C PRO A 301 -9.53 -20.56 -19.12
N ALA A 302 -9.95 -21.09 -17.97
CA ALA A 302 -11.11 -21.96 -17.81
C ALA A 302 -12.22 -21.27 -16.99
N PRO A 303 -13.51 -21.64 -17.17
CA PRO A 303 -14.60 -21.15 -16.32
C PRO A 303 -14.42 -21.55 -14.84
N ALA A 304 -14.86 -20.69 -13.94
CA ALA A 304 -14.88 -20.92 -12.49
C ALA A 304 -16.32 -21.06 -11.99
N THR A 305 -16.57 -22.01 -11.10
CA THR A 305 -17.81 -22.09 -10.33
C THR A 305 -17.61 -21.39 -9.01
N VAL A 306 -18.40 -20.35 -8.76
CA VAL A 306 -18.37 -19.56 -7.52
C VAL A 306 -19.65 -19.84 -6.74
N THR A 307 -19.52 -20.10 -5.44
CA THR A 307 -20.62 -20.34 -4.50
C THR A 307 -20.56 -19.29 -3.40
N ALA A 308 -21.65 -18.54 -3.23
CA ALA A 308 -21.82 -17.68 -2.07
C ALA A 308 -22.73 -18.39 -1.07
N SER A 309 -22.42 -18.26 0.21
CA SER A 309 -23.18 -18.88 1.29
C SER A 309 -23.33 -17.95 2.49
N PHE A 310 -24.42 -18.15 3.23
CA PHE A 310 -24.75 -17.44 4.47
C PHE A 310 -25.17 -18.46 5.53
N GLY A 311 -24.71 -18.26 6.76
CA GLY A 311 -24.97 -19.16 7.89
C GLY A 311 -24.14 -20.45 7.88
N GLU A 312 -24.28 -21.25 8.93
CA GLU A 312 -23.51 -22.49 9.11
C GLU A 312 -24.10 -23.63 8.27
N LYS A 313 -23.26 -24.35 7.52
CA LYS A 313 -23.69 -25.47 6.67
C LYS A 313 -24.38 -26.55 7.50
N GLY A 314 -25.61 -26.90 7.11
CA GLY A 314 -26.45 -27.88 7.82
C GLY A 314 -27.41 -27.27 8.84
N SER A 315 -27.30 -25.96 9.13
CA SER A 315 -28.28 -25.24 9.92
C SER A 315 -29.53 -24.84 9.11
N ALA A 316 -30.63 -24.53 9.80
CA ALA A 316 -31.87 -24.08 9.16
C ALA A 316 -31.74 -22.68 8.51
N SER A 317 -30.81 -21.85 8.98
CA SER A 317 -30.51 -20.53 8.42
C SER A 317 -29.53 -20.58 7.25
N TYR A 318 -28.96 -21.75 6.92
CA TYR A 318 -28.03 -21.88 5.81
C TYR A 318 -28.70 -21.53 4.48
N LYS A 319 -28.06 -20.64 3.72
CA LYS A 319 -28.42 -20.30 2.35
C LYS A 319 -27.19 -20.38 1.47
N SER A 320 -27.37 -20.77 0.21
CA SER A 320 -26.30 -20.77 -0.77
C SER A 320 -26.84 -20.70 -2.19
N SER A 321 -26.08 -20.05 -3.06
CA SER A 321 -26.30 -19.96 -4.50
C SER A 321 -24.95 -20.10 -5.22
N SER A 322 -24.98 -20.57 -6.47
CA SER A 322 -23.76 -20.78 -7.26
C SER A 322 -23.91 -20.19 -8.66
N TRP A 323 -22.81 -19.66 -9.19
CA TRP A 323 -22.71 -19.05 -10.51
C TRP A 323 -21.50 -19.60 -11.26
N THR A 324 -21.60 -19.64 -12.59
CA THR A 324 -20.45 -19.94 -13.46
C THR A 324 -19.89 -18.63 -14.01
N VAL A 325 -18.66 -18.31 -13.62
CA VAL A 325 -17.91 -17.16 -14.13
C VAL A 325 -17.11 -17.63 -15.35
N ALA A 326 -17.41 -17.08 -16.51
CA ALA A 326 -16.71 -17.42 -17.75
C ALA A 326 -15.20 -17.21 -17.63
N SER A 327 -14.43 -17.90 -18.48
CA SER A 327 -12.99 -17.65 -18.66
C SER A 327 -12.76 -16.18 -19.01
N LYS A 328 -11.79 -15.54 -18.35
CA LYS A 328 -11.51 -14.09 -18.48
C LYS A 328 -12.75 -13.21 -18.23
N GLY A 329 -13.72 -13.71 -17.46
CA GLY A 329 -15.01 -13.08 -17.22
C GLY A 329 -15.14 -12.39 -15.86
N LEU A 330 -16.28 -11.72 -15.68
CA LEU A 330 -16.68 -11.07 -14.44
C LEU A 330 -18.12 -11.44 -14.12
N GLN A 331 -18.44 -11.59 -12.83
CA GLN A 331 -19.78 -11.86 -12.35
C GLN A 331 -20.11 -10.94 -11.17
N VAL A 332 -21.27 -10.28 -11.24
CA VAL A 332 -21.85 -9.55 -10.10
C VAL A 332 -22.73 -10.51 -9.31
N ILE A 333 -22.49 -10.63 -8.01
CA ILE A 333 -23.24 -11.49 -7.09
C ILE A 333 -23.94 -10.59 -6.07
N LYS A 334 -25.25 -10.40 -6.23
CA LYS A 334 -26.09 -9.65 -5.28
C LYS A 334 -26.28 -10.49 -4.01
N LEU A 335 -25.95 -9.92 -2.85
CA LEU A 335 -25.99 -10.60 -1.54
C LEU A 335 -26.77 -9.75 -0.50
N PRO A 336 -27.67 -10.34 0.29
CA PRO A 336 -28.23 -11.69 0.12
C PRO A 336 -28.80 -11.91 -1.28
N ASP A 337 -28.68 -13.13 -1.79
CA ASP A 337 -29.31 -13.49 -3.06
C ASP A 337 -30.84 -13.29 -2.90
N PRO A 338 -31.50 -12.53 -3.80
CA PRO A 338 -32.94 -12.26 -3.70
C PRO A 338 -33.80 -13.54 -3.59
N SER A 339 -33.33 -14.67 -4.14
CA SER A 339 -34.00 -15.97 -4.04
C SER A 339 -34.01 -16.54 -2.62
N TRP A 340 -33.10 -16.12 -1.74
CA TRP A 340 -33.03 -16.55 -0.34
C TRP A 340 -34.16 -15.97 0.51
N LYS A 341 -34.78 -14.87 0.06
CA LYS A 341 -35.88 -14.17 0.74
C LYS A 341 -35.57 -13.85 2.20
N ILE A 342 -34.35 -13.39 2.47
CA ILE A 342 -33.92 -12.88 3.78
C ILE A 342 -33.67 -11.36 3.68
N PRO A 343 -33.82 -10.61 4.78
CA PRO A 343 -33.43 -9.19 4.82
C PRO A 343 -31.95 -9.00 4.53
N THR A 344 -31.55 -7.77 4.22
CA THR A 344 -30.14 -7.34 4.15
C THR A 344 -29.39 -7.71 5.44
N GLN A 345 -28.08 -7.90 5.35
CA GLN A 345 -27.25 -8.46 6.43
C GLN A 345 -26.24 -7.43 6.95
N ASP A 346 -26.71 -6.20 7.05
CA ASP A 346 -25.94 -5.01 7.39
C ASP A 346 -25.36 -5.13 8.81
N GLN A 347 -24.09 -4.79 8.99
CA GLN A 347 -23.55 -4.50 10.32
C GLN A 347 -24.20 -3.21 10.82
N ASP A 348 -24.62 -3.21 12.07
CA ASP A 348 -25.22 -2.06 12.73
C ASP A 348 -24.93 -2.17 14.22
N GLY A 349 -24.26 -1.18 14.78
CA GLY A 349 -23.92 -1.12 16.19
C GLY A 349 -22.76 -2.02 16.60
N THR A 350 -22.23 -1.74 17.79
CA THR A 350 -21.23 -2.61 18.44
C THR A 350 -21.87 -3.92 18.91
N ASN A 351 -21.48 -5.07 18.35
CA ASN A 351 -22.06 -6.36 18.71
C ASN A 351 -21.22 -7.56 18.23
N ILE A 352 -21.56 -8.76 18.70
CA ILE A 352 -21.14 -10.04 18.09
C ILE A 352 -22.34 -10.69 17.40
N ASN A 353 -22.19 -11.02 16.11
CA ASN A 353 -23.25 -11.62 15.28
C ASN A 353 -22.70 -12.66 14.30
N ASN A 354 -23.57 -13.16 13.41
CA ASN A 354 -23.24 -14.13 12.34
C ASN A 354 -23.55 -13.56 10.94
N LYS A 355 -23.61 -12.23 10.79
CA LYS A 355 -23.93 -11.53 9.55
C LYS A 355 -22.69 -11.45 8.66
N VAL A 356 -22.39 -12.54 7.97
CA VAL A 356 -21.24 -12.64 7.05
C VAL A 356 -21.56 -13.59 5.90
N PHE A 357 -21.01 -13.28 4.73
CA PHE A 357 -21.07 -14.15 3.57
C PHE A 357 -19.72 -14.82 3.34
N ARG A 358 -19.75 -16.10 2.97
CA ARG A 358 -18.56 -16.84 2.52
C ARG A 358 -18.64 -17.08 1.03
N ILE A 359 -17.60 -16.71 0.29
CA ILE A 359 -17.49 -16.83 -1.16
C ILE A 359 -16.42 -17.87 -1.47
N GLN A 360 -16.81 -18.96 -2.12
CA GLN A 360 -15.92 -20.08 -2.43
C GLN A 360 -15.90 -20.34 -3.93
N ALA A 361 -14.73 -20.62 -4.48
CA ALA A 361 -14.54 -20.94 -5.88
C ALA A 361 -13.77 -22.24 -6.06
N ASN A 362 -14.03 -22.96 -7.15
CA ASN A 362 -13.26 -24.16 -7.53
C ASN A 362 -11.98 -23.83 -8.32
N GLN A 363 -11.76 -22.56 -8.65
CA GLN A 363 -10.63 -22.03 -9.38
C GLN A 363 -10.27 -20.64 -8.79
N PRO A 364 -9.04 -20.16 -9.00
CA PRO A 364 -8.61 -18.89 -8.44
C PRO A 364 -9.36 -17.72 -9.06
N ILE A 365 -9.90 -16.85 -8.21
CA ILE A 365 -10.61 -15.63 -8.58
C ILE A 365 -10.06 -14.44 -7.80
N VAL A 366 -10.45 -13.24 -8.22
CA VAL A 366 -10.35 -12.02 -7.41
C VAL A 366 -11.76 -11.61 -7.01
N ALA A 367 -11.96 -11.17 -5.77
CA ALA A 367 -13.26 -10.75 -5.27
C ALA A 367 -13.19 -9.33 -4.68
N TYR A 368 -14.23 -8.54 -4.92
CA TYR A 368 -14.43 -7.20 -4.38
C TYR A 368 -15.82 -7.12 -3.76
N GLN A 369 -15.96 -6.57 -2.56
CA GLN A 369 -17.27 -6.25 -2.01
C GLN A 369 -17.65 -4.80 -2.33
N PHE A 370 -18.95 -4.56 -2.49
CA PHE A 370 -19.55 -3.26 -2.76
C PHE A 370 -20.72 -3.01 -1.83
N ASN A 371 -20.70 -1.85 -1.18
CA ASN A 371 -21.67 -1.47 -0.17
C ASN A 371 -22.17 -0.03 -0.39
N PRO A 372 -23.32 0.15 -1.08
CA PRO A 372 -23.91 -0.78 -2.05
C PRO A 372 -23.28 -0.66 -3.45
N LEU A 373 -23.59 -1.60 -4.36
CA LEU A 373 -23.13 -1.52 -5.75
C LEU A 373 -23.82 -0.41 -6.55
N GLU A 374 -25.11 -0.19 -6.30
CA GLU A 374 -25.92 0.80 -7.00
C GLU A 374 -25.93 2.11 -6.19
N ASN A 375 -25.52 3.22 -6.80
CA ASN A 375 -25.36 4.51 -6.13
C ASN A 375 -26.51 5.51 -6.40
N TYR A 376 -27.62 5.07 -7.00
CA TYR A 376 -28.76 5.93 -7.29
C TYR A 376 -29.59 6.23 -6.04
N GLN A 377 -29.72 7.51 -5.67
CA GLN A 377 -30.50 8.01 -4.52
C GLN A 377 -30.07 7.50 -3.13
N VAL A 378 -28.84 6.99 -3.00
CA VAL A 378 -28.27 6.52 -1.72
C VAL A 378 -27.10 7.38 -1.27
N PHE A 379 -26.47 8.12 -2.19
CA PHE A 379 -25.40 9.12 -1.97
C PHE A 379 -24.20 8.67 -1.13
N SER A 380 -24.11 7.38 -0.77
CA SER A 380 -23.07 6.78 0.02
C SER A 380 -22.81 5.37 -0.50
N ASN A 381 -21.61 5.11 -1.00
CA ASN A 381 -21.18 3.80 -1.45
C ASN A 381 -19.67 3.68 -1.38
N ASP A 382 -19.16 2.49 -1.07
CA ASP A 382 -17.73 2.19 -1.17
C ASP A 382 -17.50 0.71 -1.50
N ALA A 383 -16.25 0.33 -1.72
CA ALA A 383 -15.88 -1.03 -2.10
C ALA A 383 -14.51 -1.41 -1.57
N SER A 384 -14.38 -2.64 -1.10
CA SER A 384 -13.10 -3.21 -0.66
C SER A 384 -12.69 -4.40 -1.53
N LEU A 385 -11.40 -4.47 -1.84
CA LEU A 385 -10.78 -5.73 -2.28
C LEU A 385 -10.91 -6.77 -1.16
N LEU A 386 -11.24 -8.01 -1.52
CA LEU A 386 -11.26 -9.11 -0.55
C LEU A 386 -9.97 -9.93 -0.61
N LEU A 387 -9.39 -10.17 0.57
CA LEU A 387 -8.22 -11.06 0.70
C LEU A 387 -8.69 -12.51 0.92
N PRO A 388 -8.10 -13.48 0.20
CA PRO A 388 -8.46 -14.88 0.37
C PRO A 388 -7.98 -15.43 1.72
N THR A 389 -8.67 -16.43 2.27
CA THR A 389 -8.42 -17.02 3.59
C THR A 389 -6.95 -17.45 3.81
N ASN A 390 -6.26 -17.89 2.76
CA ASN A 390 -4.85 -18.31 2.82
C ASN A 390 -3.84 -17.15 2.90
N SER A 391 -4.24 -15.91 2.58
CA SER A 391 -3.42 -14.70 2.70
C SER A 391 -3.69 -13.92 4.00
N LEU A 392 -4.64 -14.38 4.82
CA LEU A 392 -4.97 -13.74 6.09
C LEU A 392 -3.88 -13.99 7.14
N GLY A 393 -3.63 -12.97 7.95
CA GLY A 393 -2.74 -13.04 9.10
C GLY A 393 -3.48 -13.03 10.43
N LYS A 394 -2.71 -12.83 11.49
CA LYS A 394 -3.19 -12.81 12.89
C LYS A 394 -3.03 -11.46 13.58
N GLN A 395 -2.43 -10.49 12.91
CA GLN A 395 -2.05 -9.20 13.49
C GLN A 395 -2.38 -8.12 12.48
N TYR A 396 -3.16 -7.13 12.89
CA TYR A 396 -3.65 -6.06 12.04
C TYR A 396 -3.62 -4.72 12.77
N TYR A 397 -3.43 -3.67 11.98
CA TYR A 397 -3.75 -2.31 12.37
C TYR A 397 -4.97 -1.84 11.61
N VAL A 398 -5.85 -1.14 12.31
CA VAL A 398 -7.03 -0.52 11.70
C VAL A 398 -6.62 0.83 11.12
N LEU A 399 -6.96 1.03 9.87
CA LEU A 399 -7.05 2.34 9.24
C LEU A 399 -8.54 2.67 9.07
N SER A 400 -8.97 3.78 9.64
CA SER A 400 -10.36 4.25 9.61
C SER A 400 -10.35 5.77 9.44
N ARG A 401 -11.46 6.44 9.70
CA ARG A 401 -11.60 7.90 9.82
C ARG A 401 -12.50 8.19 11.00
N ARG A 402 -12.45 9.42 11.49
CA ARG A 402 -13.13 9.78 12.74
C ARG A 402 -14.65 9.84 12.59
N GLN A 403 -15.33 9.59 13.70
CA GLN A 403 -16.78 9.78 13.86
C GLN A 403 -17.21 11.23 13.62
N LEU A 404 -18.26 11.40 12.80
CA LEU A 404 -18.89 12.67 12.52
C LEU A 404 -20.21 12.81 13.30
N GLY A 405 -20.25 13.80 14.20
CA GLY A 405 -21.41 14.04 15.07
C GLY A 405 -21.75 12.84 15.95
N THR A 406 -23.04 12.66 16.22
CA THR A 406 -23.56 11.56 17.05
C THR A 406 -24.05 10.36 16.25
N LEU A 407 -24.13 10.50 14.93
CA LEU A 407 -24.77 9.54 14.02
C LEU A 407 -23.72 8.66 13.35
N PHE A 408 -22.77 9.25 12.63
CA PHE A 408 -21.88 8.50 11.73
C PHE A 408 -20.59 8.09 12.41
N ARG A 409 -20.44 6.81 12.76
CA ARG A 409 -19.33 6.33 13.59
C ARG A 409 -18.15 5.87 12.77
N SER A 410 -17.02 5.81 13.44
CA SER A 410 -15.85 5.07 13.03
C SER A 410 -16.01 3.65 13.56
N TYR A 411 -15.70 2.65 12.74
CA TYR A 411 -15.82 1.25 13.12
C TYR A 411 -14.59 0.42 12.76
N LEU A 412 -14.48 -0.71 13.45
CA LEU A 412 -13.65 -1.84 13.05
C LEU A 412 -14.47 -3.12 13.16
N THR A 413 -14.25 -4.04 12.23
CA THR A 413 -15.01 -5.28 12.14
C THR A 413 -14.06 -6.46 11.98
N VAL A 414 -14.26 -7.54 12.73
CA VAL A 414 -13.39 -8.74 12.73
C VAL A 414 -14.22 -9.98 12.42
N VAL A 415 -13.74 -10.83 11.51
CA VAL A 415 -14.38 -12.13 11.17
C VAL A 415 -13.45 -13.28 11.54
N ALA A 416 -13.96 -14.24 12.31
CA ALA A 416 -13.28 -15.51 12.55
C ALA A 416 -13.48 -16.47 11.37
N THR A 417 -12.40 -16.83 10.67
CA THR A 417 -12.49 -17.58 9.40
C THR A 417 -12.17 -19.06 9.52
N MET A 418 -11.52 -19.48 10.61
CA MET A 418 -11.02 -20.84 10.80
C MET A 418 -11.96 -21.70 11.64
N PRO A 419 -12.03 -23.04 11.42
CA PRO A 419 -12.83 -23.93 12.25
C PRO A 419 -12.52 -23.87 13.75
N GLY A 420 -13.56 -24.06 14.56
CA GLY A 420 -13.52 -23.96 16.02
C GLY A 420 -13.39 -22.51 16.52
N ASP A 421 -13.13 -22.36 17.81
CA ASP A 421 -13.07 -21.03 18.42
C ASP A 421 -11.76 -20.31 18.10
N THR A 422 -11.84 -19.03 17.77
CA THR A 422 -10.73 -18.09 17.58
C THR A 422 -10.74 -17.09 18.73
N THR A 423 -9.60 -16.91 19.39
CA THR A 423 -9.44 -15.89 20.43
C THR A 423 -8.92 -14.62 19.77
N VAL A 424 -9.64 -13.51 19.93
CA VAL A 424 -9.30 -12.20 19.38
C VAL A 424 -9.12 -11.19 20.50
N ALA A 425 -8.02 -10.44 20.49
CA ALA A 425 -7.78 -9.31 21.37
C ALA A 425 -7.75 -8.01 20.54
N VAL A 426 -8.51 -7.00 20.97
CA VAL A 426 -8.60 -5.69 20.31
C VAL A 426 -8.19 -4.60 21.28
N LYS A 427 -7.10 -3.90 20.98
CA LYS A 427 -6.70 -2.67 21.66
C LYS A 427 -7.24 -1.47 20.89
N VAL A 428 -8.19 -0.76 21.49
CA VAL A 428 -8.85 0.40 20.85
C VAL A 428 -8.08 1.70 21.09
N THR A 429 -8.08 2.62 20.12
CA THR A 429 -7.47 3.96 20.24
C THR A 429 -8.44 5.02 20.75
N ALA A 430 -9.74 4.76 20.74
CA ALA A 430 -10.77 5.68 21.17
C ALA A 430 -11.83 5.00 22.05
N LYS A 431 -12.76 5.79 22.61
CA LYS A 431 -13.90 5.26 23.36
C LYS A 431 -14.87 4.56 22.43
N THR A 432 -15.35 3.39 22.83
CA THR A 432 -16.28 2.57 22.02
C THR A 432 -17.62 2.37 22.71
N LEU A 433 -18.64 2.04 21.92
CA LEU A 433 -19.95 1.67 22.42
C LEU A 433 -19.90 0.28 23.08
N ALA A 434 -20.85 0.03 23.97
CA ALA A 434 -21.18 -1.33 24.40
C ALA A 434 -22.32 -1.86 23.53
N GLY A 435 -22.40 -3.18 23.40
CA GLY A 435 -23.58 -3.85 22.89
C GLY A 435 -23.53 -5.36 23.12
N PRO A 436 -24.38 -6.13 22.43
CA PRO A 436 -24.50 -7.57 22.66
C PRO A 436 -23.15 -8.30 22.56
N GLY A 437 -22.68 -8.86 23.68
CA GLY A 437 -21.40 -9.58 23.75
C GLY A 437 -20.14 -8.71 23.78
N VAL A 438 -20.26 -7.38 23.77
CA VAL A 438 -19.13 -6.45 23.67
C VAL A 438 -19.26 -5.32 24.71
N PRO A 439 -18.34 -5.21 25.69
CA PRO A 439 -18.37 -4.09 26.63
C PRO A 439 -17.86 -2.79 25.99
N ALA A 440 -18.27 -1.65 26.54
CA ALA A 440 -17.67 -0.36 26.19
C ALA A 440 -16.20 -0.33 26.64
N LEU A 441 -15.32 0.18 25.78
CA LEU A 441 -13.89 0.32 26.04
C LEU A 441 -13.50 1.79 26.03
N ASN A 442 -12.52 2.15 26.84
CA ASN A 442 -11.81 3.43 26.78
C ASN A 442 -10.57 3.29 25.90
N ALA A 443 -10.08 4.43 25.39
CA ALA A 443 -8.83 4.49 24.65
C ALA A 443 -7.68 3.78 25.41
N GLY A 444 -6.97 2.91 24.70
CA GLY A 444 -5.86 2.11 25.21
C GLY A 444 -6.27 0.81 25.91
N GLN A 445 -7.55 0.59 26.21
CA GLN A 445 -8.03 -0.67 26.78
C GLN A 445 -8.06 -1.78 25.75
N VAL A 446 -7.96 -3.02 26.24
CA VAL A 446 -7.98 -4.24 25.42
C VAL A 446 -9.24 -5.04 25.76
N GLY A 447 -10.05 -5.33 24.75
CA GLY A 447 -11.13 -6.31 24.82
C GLY A 447 -10.65 -7.67 24.32
N SER A 448 -11.08 -8.77 24.94
CA SER A 448 -10.78 -10.14 24.51
C SER A 448 -12.08 -10.89 24.25
N TYR A 449 -12.16 -11.54 23.09
CA TYR A 449 -13.37 -12.15 22.56
C TYR A 449 -13.07 -13.55 22.05
N LYS A 450 -14.05 -14.46 22.18
CA LYS A 450 -13.98 -15.81 21.63
C LYS A 450 -15.04 -15.93 20.54
N LEU A 451 -14.59 -16.15 19.32
CA LEU A 451 -15.43 -16.15 18.12
C LEU A 451 -15.37 -17.51 17.45
N ALA A 452 -16.52 -18.17 17.26
CA ALA A 452 -16.63 -19.34 16.41
C ALA A 452 -16.48 -18.96 14.92
N GLN A 453 -16.18 -19.93 14.05
CA GLN A 453 -16.08 -19.69 12.61
C GLN A 453 -17.36 -19.03 12.07
N GLY A 454 -17.19 -17.95 11.31
CA GLY A 454 -18.29 -17.16 10.75
C GLY A 454 -18.93 -16.19 11.73
N GLN A 455 -18.43 -16.06 12.97
CA GLN A 455 -18.82 -14.98 13.85
C GLN A 455 -18.07 -13.69 13.51
N VAL A 456 -18.81 -12.59 13.60
CA VAL A 456 -18.34 -11.23 13.35
C VAL A 456 -18.38 -10.45 14.66
N LEU A 457 -17.29 -9.76 14.98
CA LEU A 457 -17.20 -8.76 16.03
C LEU A 457 -17.18 -7.38 15.37
N ASN A 458 -18.19 -6.56 15.61
CA ASN A 458 -18.22 -5.16 15.19
C ASN A 458 -18.04 -4.24 16.41
N ILE A 459 -17.19 -3.22 16.29
CA ILE A 459 -16.93 -2.23 17.34
C ILE A 459 -16.96 -0.84 16.73
N GLU A 460 -17.74 0.05 17.34
CA GLU A 460 -17.91 1.44 16.91
C GLU A 460 -17.49 2.42 17.99
N THR A 461 -17.12 3.61 17.56
CA THR A 461 -16.81 4.73 18.45
C THR A 461 -18.03 5.25 19.20
N ASN A 462 -17.79 5.84 20.36
CA ASN A 462 -18.80 6.44 21.22
C ASN A 462 -18.52 7.92 21.55
N GLN A 463 -17.87 8.63 20.63
CA GLN A 463 -17.51 10.02 20.86
C GLN A 463 -17.29 10.74 19.53
N GLU A 464 -17.90 11.91 19.36
CA GLU A 464 -17.61 12.78 18.22
C GLU A 464 -16.10 13.06 18.14
N GLY A 465 -15.55 12.97 16.93
CA GLY A 465 -14.12 13.13 16.69
C GLY A 465 -13.26 11.92 17.04
N ALA A 466 -13.81 10.85 17.60
CA ALA A 466 -13.07 9.61 17.85
C ALA A 466 -12.67 8.92 16.54
N ASP A 467 -11.42 8.49 16.44
CA ASP A 467 -10.86 7.79 15.27
C ASP A 467 -10.23 6.48 15.73
N LEU A 468 -10.70 5.35 15.17
CA LEU A 468 -10.17 4.02 15.50
C LEU A 468 -8.84 3.70 14.78
N THR A 469 -8.32 4.62 13.96
CA THR A 469 -7.01 4.45 13.32
C THR A 469 -5.91 4.24 14.35
N GLY A 470 -5.11 3.19 14.15
CA GLY A 470 -4.08 2.77 15.09
C GLY A 470 -4.54 1.73 16.10
N SER A 471 -5.84 1.38 16.13
CA SER A 471 -6.32 0.24 16.90
C SER A 471 -5.64 -1.03 16.41
N TYR A 472 -5.29 -1.91 17.35
CA TYR A 472 -4.52 -3.11 17.06
C TYR A 472 -5.34 -4.35 17.38
N VAL A 473 -5.44 -5.25 16.40
CA VAL A 473 -6.16 -6.51 16.51
C VAL A 473 -5.14 -7.64 16.44
N GLU A 474 -5.18 -8.55 17.41
CA GLU A 474 -4.44 -9.81 17.33
C GLU A 474 -5.30 -11.03 17.63
N SER A 475 -4.91 -12.18 17.08
CA SER A 475 -5.62 -13.44 17.27
C SER A 475 -4.70 -14.66 17.31
N ASP A 476 -5.24 -15.78 17.80
CA ASP A 476 -4.56 -17.09 17.80
C ASP A 476 -4.64 -17.81 16.43
N LYS A 477 -5.63 -17.48 15.60
CA LYS A 477 -5.87 -18.02 14.25
C LYS A 477 -6.04 -16.90 13.22
N PRO A 478 -5.82 -17.16 11.92
CA PRO A 478 -6.11 -16.17 10.87
C PRO A 478 -7.54 -15.61 10.95
N ILE A 479 -7.68 -14.32 10.74
CA ILE A 479 -8.95 -13.55 10.79
C ILE A 479 -9.00 -12.54 9.64
N VAL A 480 -10.20 -12.06 9.31
CA VAL A 480 -10.39 -10.84 8.50
C VAL A 480 -10.57 -9.66 9.45
N VAL A 481 -10.03 -8.50 9.07
CA VAL A 481 -10.25 -7.22 9.76
C VAL A 481 -10.64 -6.17 8.73
N PHE A 482 -11.72 -5.44 8.95
CA PHE A 482 -12.09 -4.25 8.21
C PHE A 482 -11.92 -3.01 9.09
N GLY A 483 -11.56 -1.90 8.47
CA GLY A 483 -11.60 -0.57 9.06
C GLY A 483 -12.45 0.34 8.19
N GLY A 484 -13.24 1.19 8.81
CA GLY A 484 -14.16 2.03 8.06
C GLY A 484 -14.86 3.09 8.89
N SER A 485 -15.70 3.88 8.23
CA SER A 485 -16.57 4.86 8.87
C SER A 485 -17.84 5.00 8.07
N GLU A 486 -18.98 5.06 8.76
CA GLU A 486 -20.31 5.23 8.14
C GLU A 486 -20.35 6.46 7.23
N ALA A 487 -19.63 7.52 7.60
CA ALA A 487 -19.46 8.70 6.77
C ALA A 487 -18.14 9.41 7.11
N SER A 488 -17.33 9.71 6.08
CA SER A 488 -16.06 10.41 6.22
C SER A 488 -15.88 11.55 5.23
N ASN A 489 -15.33 12.67 5.71
CA ASN A 489 -14.93 13.80 4.87
C ASN A 489 -13.44 13.73 4.49
N SER A 490 -13.15 13.98 3.21
CA SER A 490 -11.79 14.06 2.67
C SER A 490 -11.62 15.28 1.73
N PRO A 491 -10.76 16.27 2.03
CA PRO A 491 -10.07 16.46 3.28
C PRO A 491 -11.10 16.73 4.37
N ASP A 492 -10.72 16.36 5.57
CA ASP A 492 -11.55 16.58 6.72
C ASP A 492 -11.49 18.05 7.15
N THR A 493 -12.51 18.81 6.80
CA THR A 493 -12.56 20.26 7.00
C THR A 493 -13.03 20.70 8.38
N GLY A 494 -13.63 19.79 9.13
CA GLY A 494 -14.09 20.03 10.51
C GLY A 494 -12.96 20.02 11.54
N ASN A 495 -11.70 19.86 11.12
CA ASN A 495 -10.59 19.60 12.04
C ASN A 495 -9.69 20.80 12.30
N CYS A 496 -9.35 21.02 13.56
CA CYS A 496 -8.42 22.03 13.99
C CYS A 496 -6.98 21.50 14.06
N ILE A 497 -6.25 21.56 12.94
CA ILE A 497 -4.92 20.98 12.79
C ILE A 497 -3.79 21.96 13.14
N PRO A 498 -2.64 21.47 13.67
CA PRO A 498 -1.46 22.30 13.88
C PRO A 498 -0.88 22.83 12.56
N LYS A 499 -0.43 24.08 12.52
CA LYS A 499 0.37 24.60 11.41
C LYS A 499 1.82 24.16 11.57
N ALA A 500 2.36 23.47 10.56
CA ALA A 500 3.77 23.07 10.53
C ALA A 500 4.69 24.29 10.79
N GLY A 501 5.58 24.17 11.77
CA GLY A 501 6.50 25.23 12.17
C GLY A 501 5.89 26.40 12.96
N SER A 502 4.68 26.25 13.53
CA SER A 502 4.01 27.30 14.31
C SER A 502 3.23 26.70 15.50
N SER A 503 3.02 27.51 16.54
CA SER A 503 2.14 27.17 17.68
C SER A 503 0.64 27.39 17.38
N LEU A 504 0.31 27.92 16.19
CA LEU A 504 -1.06 28.21 15.76
C LEU A 504 -1.74 26.96 15.18
N LYS A 505 -3.04 26.82 15.42
CA LYS A 505 -3.88 25.79 14.79
C LYS A 505 -4.86 26.42 13.80
N TYR A 506 -5.24 25.68 12.77
CA TYR A 506 -6.16 26.12 11.72
C TYR A 506 -7.12 25.02 11.31
N CYS A 507 -8.29 25.41 10.80
CA CYS A 507 -9.20 24.45 10.21
C CYS A 507 -8.59 23.82 8.95
N ALA A 508 -8.60 22.49 8.89
CA ALA A 508 -8.16 21.73 7.74
C ALA A 508 -9.08 22.04 6.53
N GLY A 509 -8.52 22.11 5.32
CA GLY A 509 -9.31 22.08 4.08
C GLY A 509 -10.12 23.31 3.60
N SER A 510 -9.78 24.57 3.92
CA SER A 510 -10.34 25.68 3.12
C SER A 510 -9.62 25.81 1.77
N SER A 511 -10.29 25.43 0.69
CA SER A 511 -9.78 25.61 -0.68
C SER A 511 -9.78 27.10 -1.04
N ASN A 512 -8.62 27.57 -1.50
CA ASN A 512 -8.34 28.87 -2.15
C ASN A 512 -8.14 30.15 -1.33
N SER A 513 -8.21 30.17 0.00
CA SER A 513 -7.64 31.32 0.77
C SER A 513 -7.15 31.08 2.21
N GLY A 514 -7.08 29.85 2.73
CA GLY A 514 -6.44 29.63 4.03
C GLY A 514 -6.20 28.16 4.37
N PHE A 515 -5.08 27.69 4.91
CA PHE A 515 -4.40 28.18 6.11
C PHE A 515 -4.87 29.55 6.60
N GLY A 516 -6.01 29.63 7.28
CA GLY A 516 -6.62 30.94 7.56
C GLY A 516 -7.45 31.06 8.82
N GLN A 517 -8.50 30.25 8.99
CA GLN A 517 -9.30 30.31 10.21
C GLN A 517 -8.52 29.67 11.35
N SER A 518 -7.94 30.51 12.20
CA SER A 518 -7.38 30.05 13.46
C SER A 518 -8.48 29.41 14.28
N CYS A 519 -8.21 28.24 14.83
CA CYS A 519 -9.14 27.50 15.66
C CYS A 519 -8.45 27.14 16.98
N SER A 520 -9.25 26.95 18.02
CA SER A 520 -8.76 26.44 19.31
C SER A 520 -9.13 24.96 19.51
N SER A 521 -10.19 24.52 18.84
CA SER A 521 -10.74 23.17 18.81
C SER A 521 -11.52 22.94 17.51
N ASP A 522 -11.85 21.69 17.22
CA ASP A 522 -12.60 21.26 16.03
C ASP A 522 -13.99 21.92 15.94
N ALA A 523 -14.60 22.24 17.09
CA ALA A 523 -15.86 23.00 17.14
C ALA A 523 -15.77 24.39 16.48
N GLY A 524 -14.56 24.92 16.32
CA GLY A 524 -14.31 26.17 15.60
C GLY A 524 -14.18 26.01 14.09
N CYS A 525 -14.38 24.81 13.53
CA CYS A 525 -14.17 24.51 12.12
C CYS A 525 -15.47 24.05 11.46
N GLN A 526 -15.79 24.67 10.32
CA GLN A 526 -16.96 24.26 9.55
C GLN A 526 -16.62 23.00 8.75
N SER A 527 -17.36 21.92 9.02
CA SER A 527 -17.34 20.75 8.15
C SER A 527 -17.99 21.11 6.82
N SER A 528 -17.26 20.90 5.73
CA SER A 528 -17.80 20.87 4.38
C SER A 528 -18.81 19.74 4.28
N CYS A 529 -19.83 19.94 3.44
CA CYS A 529 -20.80 18.89 3.17
C CYS A 529 -20.14 17.67 2.56
N CYS A 530 -20.86 16.59 2.83
CA CYS A 530 -21.03 15.40 2.02
C CYS A 530 -19.86 14.48 2.22
N ALA A 531 -20.02 13.73 3.30
CA ALA A 531 -19.16 12.66 3.70
C ALA A 531 -19.54 11.39 2.92
N ASP A 532 -18.55 10.56 2.65
CA ASP A 532 -18.71 9.31 1.91
C ASP A 532 -18.48 8.13 2.86
N HIS A 533 -19.16 7.01 2.64
CA HIS A 533 -18.84 5.76 3.33
C HIS A 533 -17.38 5.38 3.08
N LEU A 534 -16.74 4.79 4.08
CA LEU A 534 -15.41 4.21 3.94
C LEU A 534 -15.40 2.79 4.44
N GLU A 535 -14.97 1.86 3.59
CA GLU A 535 -14.65 0.49 3.97
C GLU A 535 -13.37 0.00 3.31
N GLU A 536 -12.51 -0.67 4.07
CA GLU A 536 -11.35 -1.36 3.51
C GLU A 536 -11.01 -2.58 4.36
N GLN A 537 -10.75 -3.71 3.70
CA GLN A 537 -10.19 -4.89 4.34
C GLN A 537 -8.71 -4.63 4.64
N MET A 538 -8.37 -4.65 5.92
CA MET A 538 -7.02 -4.37 6.38
C MET A 538 -6.05 -5.47 5.96
N PHE A 539 -4.88 -5.05 5.48
CA PHE A 539 -3.77 -5.95 5.21
C PHE A 539 -3.10 -6.39 6.52
N PRO A 540 -2.70 -7.67 6.66
CA PRO A 540 -2.02 -8.12 7.86
C PRO A 540 -0.62 -7.50 8.01
N VAL A 541 -0.14 -7.34 9.24
CA VAL A 541 1.14 -6.66 9.54
C VAL A 541 2.34 -7.27 8.80
N ASN A 542 2.35 -8.57 8.55
CA ASN A 542 3.43 -9.28 7.85
C ASN A 542 3.44 -9.08 6.33
N THR A 543 2.43 -8.42 5.75
CA THR A 543 2.38 -8.08 4.31
C THR A 543 2.77 -6.63 4.03
N LEU A 544 2.91 -5.81 5.07
CA LEU A 544 3.24 -4.39 4.94
C LEU A 544 4.70 -4.18 4.52
N GLY A 545 4.91 -3.22 3.62
CA GLY A 545 6.21 -2.86 3.08
C GLY A 545 6.80 -1.62 3.74
N MET A 546 8.01 -1.26 3.32
CA MET A 546 8.70 -0.02 3.70
C MET A 546 8.64 1.05 2.62
N THR A 547 8.36 0.66 1.37
CA THR A 547 8.38 1.57 0.22
C THR A 547 7.04 1.51 -0.50
N TYR A 548 6.45 2.68 -0.76
CA TYR A 548 5.16 2.83 -1.42
C TYR A 548 5.24 3.86 -2.53
N VAL A 549 4.54 3.62 -3.63
CA VAL A 549 4.31 4.62 -4.69
C VAL A 549 2.92 5.22 -4.45
N GLY A 550 2.88 6.49 -4.07
CA GLY A 550 1.65 7.27 -3.97
C GLY A 550 1.36 7.92 -5.32
N SER A 551 0.46 7.30 -6.10
CA SER A 551 -0.04 7.87 -7.35
C SER A 551 -1.27 8.72 -7.05
N ARG A 552 -1.28 9.97 -7.52
CA ARG A 552 -2.47 10.81 -7.44
C ARG A 552 -3.60 10.22 -8.28
N LEU A 553 -4.82 10.30 -7.78
CA LEU A 553 -6.03 10.03 -8.56
C LEU A 553 -6.19 11.06 -9.68
N GLN A 554 -6.94 10.68 -10.72
CA GLN A 554 -7.27 11.59 -11.82
C GLN A 554 -7.93 12.86 -11.25
N PRO A 555 -7.35 14.06 -11.49
CA PRO A 555 -7.91 15.30 -10.95
C PRO A 555 -9.32 15.56 -11.47
N ARG A 556 -10.22 15.89 -10.54
CA ARG A 556 -11.62 16.31 -10.77
C ARG A 556 -11.82 17.81 -10.56
N GLY A 557 -10.78 18.51 -10.08
CA GLY A 557 -10.80 19.93 -9.76
C GLY A 557 -9.46 20.38 -9.15
N LYS A 558 -9.52 21.15 -8.08
CA LYS A 558 -8.34 21.63 -7.32
C LYS A 558 -8.05 20.80 -6.07
N GLU A 559 -8.71 19.67 -5.91
CA GLU A 559 -8.56 18.79 -4.76
C GLU A 559 -7.15 18.16 -4.70
N LYS A 560 -6.78 17.84 -3.47
CA LYS A 560 -5.62 17.03 -3.13
C LYS A 560 -6.12 15.69 -2.63
N ASP A 561 -5.36 14.64 -2.88
CA ASP A 561 -5.61 13.36 -2.23
C ASP A 561 -5.08 13.42 -0.81
N SER A 562 -5.84 12.85 0.13
CA SER A 562 -5.41 12.73 1.53
C SER A 562 -4.74 11.38 1.73
N TRP A 563 -3.67 11.35 2.51
CA TRP A 563 -2.84 10.17 2.73
C TRP A 563 -2.59 9.99 4.21
N ARG A 564 -2.73 8.76 4.72
CA ARG A 564 -2.35 8.40 6.08
C ARG A 564 -1.20 7.42 6.09
N VAL A 565 -0.17 7.72 6.88
CA VAL A 565 0.95 6.82 7.16
C VAL A 565 0.81 6.36 8.60
N LEU A 566 0.63 5.05 8.80
CA LEU A 566 0.52 4.42 10.11
C LEU A 566 1.74 3.54 10.36
N ALA A 567 2.40 3.73 11.51
CA ALA A 567 3.54 2.93 11.90
C ALA A 567 3.11 1.67 12.67
N VAL A 568 3.62 0.50 12.26
CA VAL A 568 3.34 -0.77 12.96
C VAL A 568 4.44 -1.15 13.96
N GLN A 569 5.52 -0.36 14.03
CA GLN A 569 6.63 -0.51 14.97
C GLN A 569 7.03 0.84 15.57
N ASP A 570 7.59 0.81 16.78
CA ASP A 570 8.07 2.01 17.47
C ASP A 570 9.24 2.66 16.73
N ASN A 571 9.45 3.97 16.93
CA ASN A 571 10.55 4.72 16.33
C ASN A 571 10.65 4.54 14.80
N THR A 572 9.51 4.61 14.10
CA THR A 572 9.44 4.57 12.64
C THR A 572 9.55 5.98 12.09
N THR A 573 10.45 6.19 11.14
CA THR A 573 10.57 7.45 10.39
C THR A 573 10.38 7.18 8.90
N PHE A 574 10.05 8.20 8.12
CA PHE A 574 9.91 8.05 6.68
C PHE A 574 10.22 9.34 5.93
N GLN A 575 10.50 9.20 4.64
CA GLN A 575 10.75 10.29 3.71
C GLN A 575 9.84 10.18 2.50
N ILE A 576 9.52 11.31 1.88
CA ILE A 576 8.70 11.41 0.67
C ILE A 576 9.53 12.07 -0.42
N THR A 577 9.62 11.41 -1.58
CA THR A 577 10.38 11.87 -2.75
C THR A 577 9.48 11.94 -4.00
N PRO A 578 9.39 13.08 -4.71
CA PRO A 578 10.00 14.37 -4.36
C PRO A 578 9.40 14.93 -3.07
N SER A 579 10.16 15.79 -2.37
CA SER A 579 9.64 16.41 -1.15
C SER A 579 8.38 17.21 -1.45
N ILE A 580 7.35 16.98 -0.64
CA ILE A 580 6.07 17.72 -0.68
C ILE A 580 6.02 18.83 0.38
N GLY A 581 7.16 19.17 1.01
CA GLY A 581 7.25 20.24 1.99
C GLY A 581 6.65 19.90 3.37
N ILE A 582 6.48 18.61 3.67
CA ILE A 582 6.07 18.16 5.01
C ILE A 582 7.29 17.71 5.82
N ALA A 583 7.28 18.01 7.12
CA ALA A 583 8.21 17.42 8.07
C ALA A 583 7.57 16.17 8.69
N ALA A 584 8.07 14.98 8.33
CA ALA A 584 7.58 13.73 8.90
C ALA A 584 8.11 13.56 10.34
N PRO A 585 7.23 13.39 11.36
CA PRO A 585 7.64 13.07 12.71
C PRO A 585 8.08 11.60 12.81
N THR A 586 8.79 11.28 13.88
CA THR A 586 8.97 9.88 14.30
C THR A 586 7.66 9.35 14.86
N LEU A 587 7.17 8.25 14.26
CA LEU A 587 5.94 7.58 14.66
C LEU A 587 6.24 6.36 15.52
N ASN A 588 5.52 6.23 16.63
CA ASN A 588 5.53 5.01 17.42
C ASN A 588 4.48 4.01 16.94
N LYS A 589 4.52 2.78 17.44
CA LYS A 589 3.60 1.71 17.07
C LYS A 589 2.14 2.15 17.29
N GLY A 590 1.32 2.08 16.24
CA GLY A 590 -0.07 2.52 16.20
C GLY A 590 -0.27 4.04 16.03
N ALA A 591 0.81 4.82 16.06
CA ALA A 591 0.74 6.24 15.72
C ALA A 591 0.72 6.42 14.20
N TRP A 592 0.06 7.48 13.76
CA TRP A 592 -0.11 7.81 12.36
C TRP A 592 -0.01 9.31 12.13
N MET A 593 0.20 9.69 10.88
CA MET A 593 0.04 11.06 10.43
C MET A 593 -0.74 11.13 9.12
N GLU A 594 -1.47 12.21 8.93
CA GLU A 594 -2.19 12.51 7.69
C GLU A 594 -1.55 13.73 7.00
N PHE A 595 -1.49 13.69 5.68
CA PHE A 595 -1.11 14.82 4.85
C PHE A 595 -1.90 14.80 3.53
N ALA A 596 -1.91 15.91 2.80
CA ALA A 596 -2.58 15.99 1.51
C ALA A 596 -1.64 16.56 0.44
N THR A 597 -1.67 15.98 -0.76
CA THR A 597 -0.82 16.39 -1.89
C THR A 597 -1.55 16.21 -3.23
N ASP A 598 -1.18 17.04 -4.20
CA ASP A 598 -1.59 17.01 -5.60
C ASP A 598 -0.48 16.46 -6.52
N LYS A 599 0.56 15.87 -5.92
CA LYS A 599 1.73 15.30 -6.60
C LYS A 599 1.84 13.80 -6.35
N ASP A 600 2.37 13.10 -7.32
CA ASP A 600 2.88 11.73 -7.15
C ASP A 600 4.13 11.72 -6.29
N PHE A 601 4.33 10.65 -5.53
CA PHE A 601 5.50 10.49 -4.68
C PHE A 601 5.88 9.03 -4.44
N VAL A 602 7.11 8.83 -3.99
CA VAL A 602 7.59 7.60 -3.36
C VAL A 602 7.79 7.86 -1.87
N LEU A 603 7.13 7.08 -1.03
CA LEU A 603 7.37 7.06 0.40
C LEU A 603 8.36 5.95 0.72
N THR A 604 9.38 6.25 1.52
CA THR A 604 10.37 5.28 2.02
C THR A 604 10.48 5.41 3.54
N ALA A 605 10.08 4.37 4.25
CA ALA A 605 10.11 4.27 5.71
C ALA A 605 11.29 3.42 6.20
N THR A 606 11.72 3.65 7.44
CA THR A 606 12.78 2.86 8.08
C THR A 606 12.30 1.49 8.59
N LYS A 607 10.98 1.31 8.70
CA LYS A 607 10.29 0.12 9.19
C LYS A 607 8.96 -0.02 8.44
N PRO A 608 8.31 -1.20 8.45
CA PRO A 608 7.03 -1.37 7.78
C PRO A 608 5.99 -0.34 8.24
N VAL A 609 5.21 0.18 7.29
CA VAL A 609 4.11 1.14 7.54
C VAL A 609 2.89 0.72 6.72
N LEU A 610 1.70 1.15 7.13
CA LEU A 610 0.51 1.11 6.29
C LEU A 610 0.31 2.51 5.69
N LEU A 611 0.22 2.60 4.36
CA LEU A 611 -0.12 3.84 3.64
C LEU A 611 -1.55 3.71 3.11
N GLY A 612 -2.46 4.58 3.56
CA GLY A 612 -3.81 4.70 3.01
C GLY A 612 -3.97 5.97 2.17
N GLN A 613 -4.71 5.87 1.08
CA GLN A 613 -5.11 6.99 0.22
C GLN A 613 -6.62 7.17 0.34
N TYR A 614 -7.07 8.41 0.51
CA TYR A 614 -8.48 8.77 0.53
C TYR A 614 -8.79 9.68 -0.64
N MET A 615 -9.79 9.27 -1.42
CA MET A 615 -10.37 10.12 -2.44
C MET A 615 -10.97 11.37 -1.78
N ALA A 616 -10.82 12.53 -2.41
CA ALA A 616 -11.48 13.74 -1.93
C ALA A 616 -13.00 13.65 -2.16
N SER A 617 -13.76 13.97 -1.12
CA SER A 617 -15.22 14.02 -1.08
C SER A 617 -15.78 15.04 -2.09
N SER A 618 -17.02 14.85 -2.50
CA SER A 618 -17.65 15.58 -3.62
C SER A 618 -17.46 17.10 -3.55
N TYR A 619 -17.68 17.75 -2.41
CA TYR A 619 -17.56 19.20 -2.26
C TYR A 619 -16.13 19.71 -2.05
N ALA A 620 -15.16 18.82 -1.78
CA ALA A 620 -13.74 19.18 -1.70
C ALA A 620 -13.17 19.60 -3.07
N THR A 621 -13.82 19.18 -4.15
CA THR A 621 -13.44 19.53 -5.53
C THR A 621 -13.87 20.94 -5.93
N MET A 622 -14.82 21.55 -5.19
CA MET A 622 -15.39 22.86 -5.50
C MET A 622 -14.78 23.96 -4.59
N PRO A 623 -14.48 25.16 -5.13
CA PRO A 623 -14.23 26.33 -4.30
C PRO A 623 -15.55 26.77 -3.64
N TYR A 624 -15.58 26.86 -2.31
CA TYR A 624 -16.74 27.32 -1.53
C TYR A 624 -17.10 28.80 -1.74
N GLU A 625 -16.40 29.54 -2.61
CA GLU A 625 -16.97 30.77 -3.15
C GLU A 625 -18.23 30.36 -3.91
N GLN A 626 -19.40 30.59 -3.31
CA GLN A 626 -20.73 30.43 -3.93
C GLN A 626 -20.59 30.68 -5.42
N ALA A 627 -20.56 29.61 -6.22
CA ALA A 627 -20.22 29.69 -7.62
C ALA A 627 -21.45 30.25 -8.34
N SER A 628 -21.72 31.54 -8.18
CA SER A 628 -22.75 32.20 -8.95
C SER A 628 -22.25 32.29 -10.39
N CYS A 629 -22.69 31.34 -11.20
CA CYS A 629 -22.62 31.40 -12.64
C CYS A 629 -24.02 31.74 -13.16
N THR A 630 -24.11 32.59 -14.16
CA THR A 630 -25.36 32.88 -14.88
C THR A 630 -25.54 31.99 -16.10
N SER A 631 -24.58 31.09 -16.40
CA SER A 631 -24.67 30.11 -17.49
C SER A 631 -23.67 28.96 -17.31
N ALA A 632 -23.99 27.80 -17.92
CA ALA A 632 -23.09 26.64 -17.98
C ALA A 632 -21.75 26.95 -18.66
N ALA A 633 -21.74 27.79 -19.70
CA ALA A 633 -20.51 28.23 -20.36
C ALA A 633 -19.59 29.03 -19.41
N GLN A 634 -20.17 29.87 -18.55
CA GLN A 634 -19.42 30.62 -17.55
C GLN A 634 -18.86 29.70 -16.46
N CYS A 635 -19.61 28.70 -16.03
CA CYS A 635 -19.15 27.72 -15.04
C CYS A 635 -18.05 26.82 -15.60
N LEU A 636 -18.19 26.34 -16.84
CA LEU A 636 -17.13 25.59 -17.52
C LEU A 636 -15.85 26.43 -17.69
N SER A 637 -16.00 27.70 -18.07
CA SER A 637 -14.86 28.62 -18.25
C SER A 637 -14.18 29.01 -16.94
N LYS A 638 -14.92 29.21 -15.84
CA LYS A 638 -14.35 29.64 -14.55
C LYS A 638 -13.83 28.50 -13.71
N TRP A 639 -14.54 27.37 -13.73
CA TRP A 639 -14.36 26.30 -12.75
C TRP A 639 -14.06 24.94 -13.38
N GLY A 640 -14.15 24.80 -14.70
CA GLY A 640 -13.86 23.53 -15.39
C GLY A 640 -14.90 22.43 -15.20
N VAL A 641 -16.05 22.75 -14.58
CA VAL A 641 -17.15 21.81 -14.30
C VAL A 641 -18.34 22.08 -15.21
N ASN A 642 -18.95 21.01 -15.72
CA ASN A 642 -20.11 21.05 -16.60
C ASN A 642 -21.39 20.96 -15.74
N ALA A 643 -21.83 22.09 -15.18
CA ALA A 643 -23.04 22.14 -14.36
C ALA A 643 -24.31 22.22 -15.23
N LYS A 644 -25.28 21.32 -15.02
CA LYS A 644 -26.67 21.50 -15.47
C LYS A 644 -27.43 22.24 -14.37
N CYS A 645 -27.89 23.46 -14.67
CA CYS A 645 -28.79 24.19 -13.77
C CYS A 645 -30.18 23.55 -13.84
N GLU A 646 -30.57 22.75 -12.85
CA GLU A 646 -31.94 22.25 -12.76
C GLU A 646 -32.85 23.32 -12.13
N SER A 647 -33.93 23.65 -12.84
CA SER A 647 -34.87 24.69 -12.47
C SER A 647 -35.84 24.23 -11.38
N ALA A 648 -35.36 24.01 -10.14
CA ALA A 648 -36.22 23.83 -8.98
C ALA A 648 -35.48 24.04 -7.64
N GLY A 649 -35.26 25.31 -7.27
CA GLY A 649 -35.42 25.71 -5.86
C GLY A 649 -34.24 25.63 -4.89
N ILE A 650 -33.07 25.08 -5.24
CA ILE A 650 -31.84 25.30 -4.45
C ILE A 650 -30.71 25.65 -5.41
N SER A 651 -30.18 26.86 -5.28
CA SER A 651 -29.12 27.38 -6.13
C SER A 651 -27.78 26.79 -5.71
N VAL A 652 -27.42 25.67 -6.31
CA VAL A 652 -26.04 25.24 -6.46
C VAL A 652 -25.77 25.18 -7.96
N CYS A 653 -24.79 25.97 -8.42
CA CYS A 653 -24.13 25.80 -9.71
C CYS A 653 -22.77 25.19 -9.45
#